data_AF-A0A3E0EC21-F1
#
_entry.id   AF-A0A3E0EC21-F1
#
_cell.length_a   1.000
_cell.length_b   1.000
_cell.length_c   1.000
_cell.angle_alpha   90.00
_cell.angle_beta   90.00
_cell.angle_gamma   90.00
#
_symmetry.space_group_name_H-M   'P 1'
#
loop_
_entity.id
_entity.type
_entity.pdbx_description
1 polymer ?
#
loop_
_entity_poly.entity_id
_entity_poly.type
_entity_poly.pdbx_seq_one_letter_code
_entity_poly.pdbx_strand_id
1 'polypeptide(L)'
;MILIKILMENILKGRNTCFLVLVLCVSNLFSQTADQRAENVQDAANAIFMSSDKSYYKHNSASDNDPYGYGYWTQAHTLETLADAYQRTRSAVYKDRMKNIIAGIRKYNLYEQGTYRNDYYDDLEWLCLASFNCYNATKDQEFLDAVHQIWGEIKTGYANGAIAWKKGCSTACNNSISNGPAIVIAVKLYQLEGDNANLQMAKDIHAWMKTNVFNAQGGIWDSPSNFDQGWQFSYNSGMFIAACLELSIVTGEQSYIDDGIKASDFMMNYRKYNGGAFYLNETGQGDGGLFKGIFAKWFIEFVRIGNIPQARKEHYLQIINYTADYVWSHAVDKSNFLTNYNWKKLPAESIDLSTHTSGLHLFESAASLNKVHVYQDLNYAGFYSQLSPGDYTSAQLLSRGVPDNFITSLTIPLGYEVTVYENDNFTGESQIFTTNTASLADWSDKISSIKIIDRNPPVTNPIAIDSSVMNVFQGADFTGYNVALDIGDYTLAQLQSKGILDNDISSFKLSKGFKVTLYEGDNFTGESKDFTSDNVLTADWNNKATSLRIRANGDVNLGGVIYNLQNRNSNLNMDVWGSSLSNGGIVAQAVATAEGNQKFAFTHLGDGLYKITAEHSGQSLNIDDYSSDNGTAVNQYPYNAAPNQQFVLVSTGDGYYKIIPRISGKLVEVSDFSSADGAKVQQWEDVNSQASGQWKLIKVGSLGVETQNKIPSAVYLYPNPAENTLFFNTDIKGSNVSVFSSAGSLVLKQNIEDSNTVDISRLQAGTYFITVNKEGKKVTKKFFKK
;
A
#
# COMPACT_ATOMS: atom_id res chain seq x y z
N MET A 1 22.95 -16.36 11.31
CA MET A 1 22.87 -17.53 12.22
C MET A 1 23.56 -17.33 13.57
N ILE A 2 24.79 -16.79 13.63
CA ILE A 2 25.49 -16.50 14.91
C ILE A 2 24.76 -15.43 15.75
N LEU A 3 24.18 -14.42 15.10
CA LEU A 3 23.36 -13.39 15.74
C LEU A 3 22.10 -13.96 16.44
N ILE A 4 21.47 -14.97 15.84
CA ILE A 4 20.26 -15.63 16.36
C ILE A 4 20.59 -16.41 17.64
N LYS A 5 21.77 -17.05 17.69
CA LYS A 5 22.25 -17.77 18.88
C LYS A 5 22.56 -16.84 20.05
N ILE A 6 23.17 -15.68 19.77
CA ILE A 6 23.46 -14.64 20.77
C ILE A 6 22.17 -13.98 21.27
N LEU A 7 21.14 -13.84 20.41
CA LEU A 7 19.83 -13.31 20.79
C LEU A 7 19.05 -14.26 21.71
N MET A 8 19.06 -15.58 21.44
CA MET A 8 18.36 -16.55 22.29
C MET A 8 18.98 -16.66 23.70
N GLU A 9 20.30 -16.51 23.84
CA GLU A 9 20.97 -16.49 25.14
C GLU A 9 20.64 -15.25 26.00
N ASN A 10 20.29 -14.13 25.36
CA ASN A 10 19.88 -12.91 26.06
C ASN A 10 18.39 -12.90 26.44
N ILE A 11 17.53 -13.58 25.67
CA ILE A 11 16.10 -13.76 25.99
C ILE A 11 15.93 -14.59 27.27
N LEU A 12 16.82 -15.56 27.53
CA LEU A 12 16.81 -16.37 28.76
C LEU A 12 17.24 -15.58 30.02
N LYS A 13 17.74 -14.34 29.88
CA LYS A 13 18.28 -13.54 31.01
C LYS A 13 17.40 -12.38 31.47
N GLY A 14 16.14 -12.29 31.03
CA GLY A 14 15.10 -11.50 31.72
C GLY A 14 15.34 -9.98 31.83
N ARG A 15 15.89 -9.34 30.78
CA ARG A 15 16.03 -7.86 30.74
C ARG A 15 14.91 -7.23 29.89
N ASN A 16 13.92 -6.64 30.56
CA ASN A 16 12.69 -6.07 29.98
C ASN A 16 12.87 -4.83 29.08
N THR A 17 14.08 -4.28 28.97
CA THR A 17 14.34 -3.08 28.15
C THR A 17 14.55 -3.37 26.66
N CYS A 18 14.72 -4.64 26.25
CA CYS A 18 14.91 -5.01 24.84
C CYS A 18 13.61 -5.23 24.06
N PHE A 19 12.47 -5.46 24.72
CA PHE A 19 11.24 -5.89 24.05
C PHE A 19 10.54 -4.76 23.28
N LEU A 20 10.63 -3.52 23.77
CA LEU A 20 10.04 -2.35 23.10
C LEU A 20 10.81 -1.98 21.81
N VAL A 21 12.13 -2.19 21.80
CA VAL A 21 12.98 -2.03 20.61
C VAL A 21 12.73 -3.17 19.62
N LEU A 22 12.45 -4.39 20.11
CA LEU A 22 12.13 -5.55 19.27
C LEU A 22 10.80 -5.36 18.50
N VAL A 23 9.74 -4.86 19.15
CA VAL A 23 8.43 -4.66 18.49
C VAL A 23 8.48 -3.51 17.47
N LEU A 24 9.25 -2.44 17.74
CA LEU A 24 9.49 -1.35 16.78
C LEU A 24 10.39 -1.76 15.60
N CYS A 25 11.30 -2.73 15.79
CA CYS A 25 12.09 -3.30 14.71
C CYS A 25 11.30 -4.31 13.85
N VAL A 26 10.32 -5.02 14.43
CA VAL A 26 9.55 -6.07 13.74
C VAL A 26 8.35 -5.52 12.94
N SER A 27 7.71 -4.42 13.36
CA SER A 27 6.70 -3.75 12.52
C SER A 27 7.31 -3.07 11.28
N ASN A 28 8.58 -2.65 11.35
CA ASN A 28 9.37 -2.19 10.20
C ASN A 28 9.91 -3.34 9.32
N LEU A 29 9.77 -4.60 9.75
CA LEU A 29 10.22 -5.76 8.97
C LEU A 29 9.19 -6.23 7.93
N PHE A 30 7.93 -5.77 7.99
CA PHE A 30 6.86 -6.17 7.04
C PHE A 30 6.39 -5.07 6.08
N SER A 31 6.56 -3.78 6.41
CA SER A 31 6.44 -2.70 5.43
C SER A 31 7.80 -2.37 4.84
N GLN A 32 8.06 -2.88 3.63
CA GLN A 32 9.31 -2.58 2.92
C GLN A 32 9.21 -1.24 2.20
N THR A 33 10.18 -0.36 2.44
CA THR A 33 10.41 0.86 1.67
C THR A 33 10.69 0.54 0.20
N ALA A 34 10.48 1.51 -0.70
CA ALA A 34 10.78 1.34 -2.12
C ALA A 34 12.24 0.88 -2.36
N ASP A 35 13.20 1.43 -1.61
CA ASP A 35 14.61 1.03 -1.66
C ASP A 35 14.83 -0.44 -1.27
N GLN A 36 14.14 -0.93 -0.23
CA GLN A 36 14.22 -2.32 0.20
C GLN A 36 13.56 -3.27 -0.80
N ARG A 37 12.45 -2.87 -1.41
CA ARG A 37 11.79 -3.66 -2.47
C ARG A 37 12.72 -3.82 -3.67
N ALA A 38 13.32 -2.71 -4.12
CA ALA A 38 14.31 -2.70 -5.19
C ALA A 38 15.52 -3.58 -4.85
N GLU A 39 16.08 -3.47 -3.64
CA GLU A 39 17.22 -4.31 -3.24
C GLU A 39 16.86 -5.80 -3.20
N ASN A 40 15.67 -6.16 -2.69
CA ASN A 40 15.26 -7.55 -2.60
C ASN A 40 15.07 -8.20 -3.97
N VAL A 41 14.56 -7.47 -4.96
CA VAL A 41 14.46 -8.01 -6.33
C VAL A 41 15.84 -8.08 -7.00
N GLN A 42 16.77 -7.15 -6.74
CA GLN A 42 18.16 -7.24 -7.20
C GLN A 42 18.88 -8.45 -6.62
N ASP A 43 18.70 -8.70 -5.32
CA ASP A 43 19.30 -9.85 -4.64
C ASP A 43 18.75 -11.17 -5.19
N ALA A 44 17.45 -11.23 -5.50
CA ALA A 44 16.86 -12.38 -6.19
C ALA A 44 17.44 -12.61 -7.58
N ALA A 45 17.59 -11.55 -8.38
CA ALA A 45 18.22 -11.64 -9.70
C ALA A 45 19.61 -12.28 -9.60
N ASN A 46 20.44 -11.80 -8.66
CA ASN A 46 21.78 -12.32 -8.45
C ASN A 46 21.80 -13.72 -7.79
N ALA A 47 20.89 -14.03 -6.88
CA ALA A 47 20.87 -15.33 -6.20
C ALA A 47 20.38 -16.47 -7.11
N ILE A 48 19.41 -16.17 -7.98
CA ILE A 48 18.69 -17.18 -8.76
C ILE A 48 19.26 -17.29 -10.17
N PHE A 49 19.55 -16.15 -10.82
CA PHE A 49 19.91 -16.14 -12.24
C PHE A 49 21.42 -16.05 -12.46
N MET A 50 22.23 -15.52 -11.56
CA MET A 50 23.68 -15.39 -11.83
C MET A 50 24.35 -16.74 -12.15
N SER A 51 25.20 -16.76 -13.17
CA SER A 51 26.01 -17.91 -13.55
C SER A 51 27.05 -18.24 -12.49
N SER A 52 27.55 -19.48 -12.49
CA SER A 52 28.57 -19.91 -11.54
C SER A 52 29.89 -19.15 -11.67
N ASP A 53 30.25 -18.72 -12.88
CA ASP A 53 31.43 -17.91 -13.16
C ASP A 53 31.19 -16.40 -13.06
N LYS A 54 29.96 -16.00 -12.67
CA LYS A 54 29.51 -14.61 -12.44
C LYS A 54 29.59 -13.69 -13.65
N SER A 55 29.79 -14.24 -14.84
CA SER A 55 29.93 -13.45 -16.04
C SER A 55 28.60 -13.15 -16.70
N TYR A 56 27.51 -13.79 -16.26
CA TYR A 56 26.30 -13.84 -17.06
C TYR A 56 25.05 -14.17 -16.21
N TYR A 57 23.85 -13.72 -16.58
CA TYR A 57 22.60 -14.16 -15.93
C TYR A 57 21.87 -15.23 -16.75
N LYS A 58 21.59 -16.39 -16.17
CA LYS A 58 20.84 -17.50 -16.77
C LYS A 58 19.47 -17.04 -17.28
N HIS A 59 18.97 -17.71 -18.32
CA HIS A 59 17.71 -17.33 -18.97
C HIS A 59 16.47 -17.53 -18.08
N ASN A 60 16.44 -18.57 -17.24
CA ASN A 60 15.25 -18.98 -16.49
C ASN A 60 15.59 -19.48 -15.06
N SER A 61 14.64 -19.32 -14.14
CA SER A 61 14.79 -19.65 -12.71
C SER A 61 14.85 -21.15 -12.39
N ALA A 62 14.41 -22.05 -13.28
CA ALA A 62 14.38 -23.51 -13.07
C ALA A 62 15.73 -24.23 -13.22
N SER A 63 16.82 -23.48 -13.43
CA SER A 63 18.14 -23.92 -13.88
C SER A 63 18.24 -24.13 -15.39
N ASP A 64 18.90 -23.17 -16.03
CA ASP A 64 19.45 -23.28 -17.37
C ASP A 64 20.89 -22.78 -17.31
N ASN A 65 21.84 -23.57 -17.81
CA ASN A 65 23.26 -23.22 -17.86
C ASN A 65 23.72 -22.93 -19.30
N ASP A 66 22.79 -22.66 -20.22
CA ASP A 66 23.12 -22.34 -21.60
C ASP A 66 23.65 -20.91 -21.72
N PRO A 67 24.97 -20.72 -21.98
CA PRO A 67 25.51 -19.39 -22.21
C PRO A 67 25.20 -18.84 -23.62
N TYR A 68 24.52 -19.62 -24.47
CA TYR A 68 24.23 -19.30 -25.87
C TYR A 68 22.72 -19.07 -26.14
N GLY A 69 21.82 -19.54 -25.27
CA GLY A 69 20.38 -19.18 -25.24
C GLY A 69 20.06 -17.83 -24.56
N TYR A 70 21.06 -16.95 -24.53
CA TYR A 70 21.36 -16.01 -23.45
C TYR A 70 20.60 -14.67 -23.46
N GLY A 71 19.83 -14.40 -24.52
CA GLY A 71 19.06 -13.17 -24.69
C GLY A 71 19.93 -11.90 -24.59
N TYR A 72 20.76 -11.63 -25.60
CA TYR A 72 21.70 -10.49 -25.66
C TYR A 72 21.09 -9.19 -25.11
N TRP A 73 19.89 -8.84 -25.56
CA TRP A 73 19.20 -7.63 -25.14
C TRP A 73 18.59 -7.72 -23.72
N THR A 74 18.21 -8.90 -23.25
CA THR A 74 17.76 -9.12 -21.85
C THR A 74 18.91 -8.88 -20.86
N GLN A 75 20.13 -9.23 -21.26
CA GLN A 75 21.34 -8.95 -20.49
C GLN A 75 21.67 -7.48 -20.46
N ALA A 76 21.48 -6.78 -21.58
CA ALA A 76 21.61 -5.33 -21.62
C ALA A 76 20.65 -4.64 -20.62
N HIS A 77 19.38 -5.04 -20.60
CA HIS A 77 18.43 -4.50 -19.62
C HIS A 77 18.79 -4.85 -18.17
N THR A 78 19.23 -6.08 -17.92
CA THR A 78 19.64 -6.47 -16.57
C THR A 78 20.90 -5.70 -16.14
N LEU A 79 21.86 -5.50 -17.05
CA LEU A 79 23.03 -4.63 -16.86
C LEU A 79 22.62 -3.19 -16.52
N GLU A 80 21.65 -2.63 -17.23
CA GLU A 80 21.12 -1.30 -16.96
C GLU A 80 20.56 -1.18 -15.53
N THR A 81 19.83 -2.18 -15.05
CA THR A 81 19.30 -2.16 -13.67
C THR A 81 20.41 -2.21 -12.61
N LEU A 82 21.59 -2.74 -12.93
CA LEU A 82 22.75 -2.67 -12.02
C LEU A 82 23.31 -1.25 -11.92
N ALA A 83 23.24 -0.47 -13.00
CA ALA A 83 23.58 0.95 -12.96
C ALA A 83 22.58 1.72 -12.09
N ASP A 84 21.28 1.44 -12.22
CA ASP A 84 20.23 2.02 -11.37
C ASP A 84 20.47 1.68 -9.89
N ALA A 85 20.76 0.42 -9.57
CA ALA A 85 21.06 -0.03 -8.21
C ALA A 85 22.35 0.60 -7.66
N TYR A 86 23.39 0.77 -8.49
CA TYR A 86 24.60 1.48 -8.09
C TYR A 86 24.31 2.95 -7.80
N GLN A 87 23.44 3.61 -8.58
CA GLN A 87 23.04 4.99 -8.32
C GLN A 87 22.24 5.13 -7.02
N ARG A 88 21.37 4.15 -6.70
CA ARG A 88 20.60 4.12 -5.46
C ARG A 88 21.48 3.86 -4.23
N THR A 89 22.43 2.93 -4.31
CA THR A 89 23.14 2.39 -3.12
C THR A 89 24.59 2.80 -2.98
N ARG A 90 25.25 3.17 -4.08
CA ARG A 90 26.71 3.34 -4.22
C ARG A 90 27.53 2.09 -3.83
N SER A 91 26.91 0.91 -3.78
CA SER A 91 27.59 -0.33 -3.42
C SER A 91 28.53 -0.80 -4.52
N ALA A 92 29.80 -1.01 -4.19
CA ALA A 92 30.82 -1.50 -5.13
C ALA A 92 30.46 -2.86 -5.75
N VAL A 93 29.60 -3.65 -5.10
CA VAL A 93 29.11 -4.94 -5.63
C VAL A 93 28.44 -4.75 -6.99
N TYR A 94 27.68 -3.67 -7.19
CA TYR A 94 27.03 -3.40 -8.47
C TYR A 94 28.04 -3.00 -9.55
N LYS A 95 29.12 -2.29 -9.19
CA LYS A 95 30.23 -2.01 -10.11
C LYS A 95 30.87 -3.30 -10.62
N ASP A 96 31.23 -4.20 -9.71
CA ASP A 96 31.84 -5.48 -10.06
C ASP A 96 30.92 -6.31 -10.95
N ARG A 97 29.62 -6.36 -10.63
CA ARG A 97 28.61 -7.03 -11.46
C ARG A 97 28.52 -6.41 -12.86
N MET A 98 28.45 -5.08 -12.99
CA MET A 98 28.41 -4.41 -14.31
C MET A 98 29.62 -4.78 -15.17
N LYS A 99 30.84 -4.76 -14.59
CA LYS A 99 32.08 -5.12 -15.29
C LYS A 99 32.09 -6.59 -15.74
N ASN A 100 31.62 -7.49 -14.89
CA ASN A 100 31.55 -8.91 -15.24
C ASN A 100 30.54 -9.18 -16.36
N ILE A 101 29.36 -8.57 -16.30
CA ILE A 101 28.29 -8.78 -17.29
C ILE A 101 28.70 -8.20 -18.65
N ILE A 102 29.24 -6.98 -18.72
CA ILE A 102 29.66 -6.41 -20.02
C ILE A 102 30.80 -7.22 -20.67
N ALA A 103 31.72 -7.75 -19.86
CA ALA A 103 32.76 -8.67 -20.35
C ALA A 103 32.18 -10.02 -20.78
N GLY A 104 31.20 -10.54 -20.04
CA GLY A 104 30.47 -11.76 -20.38
C GLY A 104 29.70 -11.67 -21.68
N ILE A 105 29.02 -10.55 -21.94
CA ILE A 105 28.32 -10.29 -23.21
C ILE A 105 29.28 -10.44 -24.39
N ARG A 106 30.50 -9.87 -24.32
CA ARG A 106 31.53 -10.08 -25.36
C ARG A 106 31.99 -11.53 -25.44
N LYS A 107 32.26 -12.15 -24.28
CA LYS A 107 32.77 -13.53 -24.18
C LYS A 107 31.84 -14.56 -24.81
N TYR A 108 30.53 -14.38 -24.66
CA TYR A 108 29.50 -15.31 -25.14
C TYR A 108 28.73 -14.81 -26.37
N ASN A 109 29.20 -13.75 -27.02
CA ASN A 109 28.56 -13.25 -28.23
C ASN A 109 28.62 -14.27 -29.37
N LEU A 110 27.45 -14.67 -29.85
CA LEU A 110 27.26 -15.67 -30.90
C LEU A 110 27.53 -15.15 -32.31
N TYR A 111 27.40 -13.85 -32.55
CA TYR A 111 27.64 -13.27 -33.87
C TYR A 111 29.13 -13.18 -34.16
N GLU A 112 29.91 -12.72 -33.18
CA GLU A 112 31.37 -12.67 -33.24
C GLU A 112 31.96 -12.60 -31.83
N GLN A 113 32.56 -13.71 -31.40
CA GLN A 113 33.09 -13.85 -30.04
C GLN A 113 34.15 -12.79 -29.73
N GLY A 114 34.07 -12.19 -28.53
CA GLY A 114 34.98 -11.14 -28.08
C GLY A 114 34.56 -9.73 -28.52
N THR A 115 33.45 -9.60 -29.25
CA THR A 115 32.95 -8.31 -29.75
C THR A 115 31.54 -8.02 -29.23
N TYR A 116 31.01 -6.84 -29.55
CA TYR A 116 29.60 -6.49 -29.33
C TYR A 116 28.70 -6.72 -30.54
N ARG A 117 29.24 -7.24 -31.65
CA ARG A 117 28.51 -7.37 -32.92
C ARG A 117 27.16 -8.05 -32.73
N ASN A 118 26.13 -7.54 -33.38
CA ASN A 118 24.82 -8.20 -33.48
C ASN A 118 24.17 -7.86 -34.83
N ASP A 119 23.42 -8.77 -35.43
CA ASP A 119 22.72 -8.47 -36.69
C ASP A 119 21.44 -7.65 -36.49
N TYR A 120 20.95 -7.56 -35.26
CA TYR A 120 19.79 -6.75 -34.86
C TYR A 120 20.24 -5.42 -34.27
N TYR A 121 19.70 -4.32 -34.80
CA TYR A 121 20.09 -2.97 -34.39
C TYR A 121 19.47 -2.58 -33.05
N ASP A 122 18.24 -3.01 -32.77
CA ASP A 122 17.59 -2.85 -31.48
C ASP A 122 18.38 -3.54 -30.35
N ASP A 123 18.89 -4.76 -30.56
CA ASP A 123 19.78 -5.43 -29.60
C ASP A 123 21.03 -4.58 -29.28
N LEU A 124 21.68 -4.02 -30.31
CA LEU A 124 22.83 -3.12 -30.14
C LEU A 124 22.42 -1.86 -29.38
N GLU A 125 21.27 -1.26 -29.71
CA GLU A 125 20.78 -0.07 -29.05
C GLU A 125 20.54 -0.29 -27.56
N TRP A 126 19.94 -1.42 -27.17
CA TRP A 126 19.77 -1.76 -25.76
C TRP A 126 21.10 -1.84 -25.01
N LEU A 127 22.10 -2.51 -25.60
CA LEU A 127 23.41 -2.60 -24.96
C LEU A 127 24.13 -1.26 -24.93
N CYS A 128 24.01 -0.45 -25.98
CA CYS A 128 24.58 0.88 -26.04
C CYS A 128 24.00 1.77 -24.94
N LEU A 129 22.68 1.78 -24.78
CA LEU A 129 21.99 2.56 -23.75
C LEU A 129 22.34 2.08 -22.33
N ALA A 130 22.36 0.76 -22.10
CA ALA A 130 22.80 0.19 -20.84
C ALA A 130 24.25 0.56 -20.50
N SER A 131 25.15 0.50 -21.49
CA SER A 131 26.56 0.87 -21.34
C SER A 131 26.70 2.37 -21.06
N PHE A 132 25.91 3.22 -21.72
CA PHE A 132 25.88 4.65 -21.43
C PHE A 132 25.44 4.91 -19.98
N ASN A 133 24.41 4.22 -19.50
CA ASN A 133 23.95 4.35 -18.11
C ASN A 133 25.00 3.84 -17.11
N CYS A 134 25.73 2.76 -17.43
CA CYS A 134 26.87 2.29 -16.64
C CYS A 134 28.00 3.32 -16.60
N TYR A 135 28.38 3.90 -17.74
CA TYR A 135 29.35 5.00 -17.81
C TYR A 135 28.86 6.18 -16.98
N ASN A 136 27.60 6.56 -17.10
CA ASN A 136 27.10 7.73 -16.40
C ASN A 136 27.12 7.54 -14.88
N ALA A 137 26.79 6.33 -14.42
CA ALA A 137 26.79 5.97 -13.01
C ALA A 137 28.20 5.86 -12.41
N THR A 138 29.20 5.44 -13.19
CA THR A 138 30.55 5.06 -12.68
C THR A 138 31.69 5.96 -13.14
N LYS A 139 31.53 6.62 -14.28
CA LYS A 139 32.56 7.29 -15.09
C LYS A 139 33.73 6.38 -15.48
N ASP A 140 33.50 5.07 -15.54
CA ASP A 140 34.48 4.10 -16.02
C ASP A 140 34.52 4.08 -17.55
N GLN A 141 35.71 4.39 -18.09
CA GLN A 141 35.95 4.57 -19.52
C GLN A 141 35.64 3.32 -20.35
N GLU A 142 35.74 2.10 -19.79
CA GLU A 142 35.43 0.89 -20.55
C GLU A 142 33.98 0.89 -21.06
N PHE A 143 33.04 1.46 -20.29
CA PHE A 143 31.66 1.56 -20.73
C PHE A 143 31.48 2.61 -21.83
N LEU A 144 32.21 3.73 -21.78
CA LEU A 144 32.15 4.74 -22.84
C LEU A 144 32.78 4.22 -24.14
N ASP A 145 33.88 3.48 -24.05
CA ASP A 145 34.50 2.82 -25.19
C ASP A 145 33.52 1.82 -25.84
N ALA A 146 32.77 1.07 -25.03
CA ALA A 146 31.70 0.19 -25.51
C ALA A 146 30.58 0.98 -26.21
N VAL A 147 30.12 2.10 -25.63
CA VAL A 147 29.13 2.99 -26.26
C VAL A 147 29.59 3.45 -27.64
N HIS A 148 30.82 3.93 -27.78
CA HIS A 148 31.34 4.41 -29.07
C HIS A 148 31.44 3.30 -30.11
N GLN A 149 31.92 2.12 -29.71
CA GLN A 149 32.01 0.96 -30.59
C GLN A 149 30.62 0.56 -31.10
N ILE A 150 29.66 0.41 -30.18
CA ILE A 150 28.30 -0.05 -30.50
C ILE A 150 27.54 1.01 -31.29
N TRP A 151 27.65 2.30 -30.93
CA TRP A 151 27.02 3.40 -31.67
C TRP A 151 27.54 3.53 -33.09
N GLY A 152 28.84 3.31 -33.30
CA GLY A 152 29.43 3.24 -34.64
C GLY A 152 28.75 2.19 -35.53
N GLU A 153 28.42 1.03 -34.94
CA GLU A 153 27.71 -0.05 -35.62
C GLU A 153 26.23 0.29 -35.85
N ILE A 154 25.52 0.84 -34.85
CA ILE A 154 24.11 1.25 -34.99
C ILE A 154 23.92 2.24 -36.15
N LYS A 155 24.83 3.22 -36.29
CA LYS A 155 24.77 4.21 -37.36
C LYS A 155 24.84 3.62 -38.77
N THR A 156 25.33 2.39 -38.96
CA THR A 156 25.29 1.72 -40.27
C THR A 156 23.88 1.32 -40.70
N GLY A 157 22.92 1.30 -39.76
CA GLY A 157 21.51 1.05 -40.01
C GLY A 157 20.72 2.31 -40.37
N TYR A 158 21.31 3.50 -40.23
CA TYR A 158 20.62 4.76 -40.47
C TYR A 158 20.50 5.09 -41.95
N ALA A 159 19.26 5.16 -42.45
CA ALA A 159 18.97 5.62 -43.80
C ALA A 159 17.57 6.24 -43.86
N ASN A 160 17.42 7.35 -44.60
CA ASN A 160 16.14 8.01 -44.85
C ASN A 160 15.35 8.38 -43.57
N GLY A 161 16.06 8.86 -42.54
CA GLY A 161 15.43 9.28 -41.29
C GLY A 161 14.98 8.15 -40.39
N ALA A 162 15.45 6.92 -40.57
CA ALA A 162 15.13 5.79 -39.70
C ALA A 162 16.29 4.81 -39.60
N ILE A 163 16.29 4.02 -38.54
CA ILE A 163 17.19 2.88 -38.34
C ILE A 163 16.41 1.61 -38.75
N ALA A 164 17.02 0.82 -39.63
CA ALA A 164 16.51 -0.52 -39.96
C ALA A 164 16.50 -1.41 -38.71
N TRP A 165 15.56 -2.34 -38.60
CA TRP A 165 15.53 -3.28 -37.47
C TRP A 165 16.71 -4.25 -37.50
N LYS A 166 17.08 -4.71 -38.70
CA LYS A 166 18.10 -5.74 -38.90
C LYS A 166 19.05 -5.39 -40.05
N LYS A 167 20.29 -5.86 -39.95
CA LYS A 167 21.27 -5.83 -41.04
C LYS A 167 20.82 -6.69 -42.22
N GLY A 168 21.17 -6.22 -43.42
CA GLY A 168 20.96 -6.98 -44.66
C GLY A 168 19.51 -7.07 -45.13
N CYS A 169 18.60 -6.24 -44.60
CA CYS A 169 17.23 -6.18 -45.11
C CYS A 169 17.19 -5.78 -46.59
N SER A 170 16.52 -6.60 -47.42
CA SER A 170 16.31 -6.35 -48.85
C SER A 170 15.14 -5.41 -49.13
N THR A 171 14.25 -5.22 -48.16
CA THR A 171 13.16 -4.24 -48.14
C THR A 171 13.24 -3.40 -46.86
N ALA A 172 12.62 -2.22 -46.84
CA ALA A 172 12.58 -1.40 -45.62
C ALA A 172 11.95 -2.20 -44.47
N CYS A 173 12.74 -2.44 -43.41
CA CYS A 173 12.39 -3.25 -42.24
C CYS A 173 12.47 -2.39 -40.98
N ASN A 174 11.86 -1.22 -40.99
CA ASN A 174 11.98 -0.28 -39.86
C ASN A 174 10.90 -0.62 -38.83
N ASN A 175 11.31 -0.86 -37.59
CA ASN A 175 10.40 -1.10 -36.46
C ASN A 175 10.49 0.07 -35.48
N SER A 176 9.44 0.29 -34.70
CA SER A 176 9.45 1.33 -33.65
C SER A 176 10.61 1.13 -32.67
N ILE A 177 10.93 -0.12 -32.36
CA ILE A 177 11.91 -0.43 -31.33
C ILE A 177 13.37 -0.22 -31.75
N SER A 178 13.70 -0.20 -33.05
CA SER A 178 15.04 0.21 -33.50
C SER A 178 15.16 1.73 -33.68
N ASN A 179 14.10 2.50 -33.40
CA ASN A 179 14.08 3.94 -33.67
C ASN A 179 13.95 4.77 -32.39
N GLY A 180 13.11 4.34 -31.43
CA GLY A 180 12.98 5.00 -30.13
C GLY A 180 14.29 5.04 -29.33
N PRO A 181 14.96 3.90 -29.07
CA PRO A 181 16.25 3.87 -28.38
C PRO A 181 17.36 4.63 -29.11
N ALA A 182 17.43 4.54 -30.44
CA ALA A 182 18.38 5.30 -31.23
C ALA A 182 18.27 6.83 -31.00
N ILE A 183 17.06 7.38 -30.87
CA ILE A 183 16.84 8.79 -30.50
C ILE A 183 17.45 9.09 -29.13
N VAL A 184 17.15 8.26 -28.13
CA VAL A 184 17.63 8.43 -26.74
C VAL A 184 19.16 8.42 -26.69
N ILE A 185 19.79 7.45 -27.36
CA ILE A 185 21.25 7.33 -27.42
C ILE A 185 21.87 8.54 -28.12
N ALA A 186 21.33 8.94 -29.27
CA ALA A 186 21.83 10.07 -30.05
C ALA A 186 21.74 11.38 -29.26
N VAL A 187 20.64 11.63 -28.56
CA VAL A 187 20.50 12.82 -27.70
C VAL A 187 21.48 12.78 -26.52
N LYS A 188 21.65 11.63 -25.86
CA LYS A 188 22.60 11.47 -24.76
C LYS A 188 24.05 11.69 -25.18
N LEU A 189 24.43 11.19 -26.36
CA LEU A 189 25.76 11.46 -26.95
C LEU A 189 25.90 12.93 -27.37
N TYR A 190 24.85 13.56 -27.89
CA TYR A 190 24.86 15.00 -28.14
C TYR A 190 25.09 15.81 -26.86
N GLN A 191 24.43 15.47 -25.75
CA GLN A 191 24.65 16.14 -24.46
C GLN A 191 26.08 15.93 -23.95
N LEU A 192 26.65 14.73 -24.14
CA LEU A 192 28.00 14.40 -23.68
C LEU A 192 29.10 15.06 -24.54
N GLU A 193 28.92 15.12 -25.86
CA GLU A 193 30.00 15.39 -26.82
C GLU A 193 29.77 16.62 -27.70
N GLY A 194 28.55 17.18 -27.70
CA GLY A 194 28.17 18.33 -28.52
C GLY A 194 28.03 18.02 -30.02
N ASP A 195 27.93 16.75 -30.42
CA ASP A 195 27.80 16.36 -31.83
C ASP A 195 26.40 16.66 -32.38
N ASN A 196 26.26 17.80 -33.05
CA ASN A 196 25.01 18.24 -33.68
C ASN A 196 24.48 17.24 -34.73
N ALA A 197 25.31 16.36 -35.31
CA ALA A 197 24.84 15.35 -36.24
C ALA A 197 23.97 14.29 -35.53
N ASN A 198 24.31 13.93 -34.29
CA ASN A 198 23.47 13.04 -33.48
C ASN A 198 22.13 13.72 -33.14
N LEU A 199 22.12 15.01 -32.77
CA LEU A 199 20.86 15.73 -32.52
C LEU A 199 19.98 15.81 -33.77
N GLN A 200 20.57 16.07 -34.94
CA GLN A 200 19.80 16.10 -36.19
C GLN A 200 19.23 14.70 -36.53
N MET A 201 20.03 13.65 -36.38
CA MET A 201 19.58 12.26 -36.56
C MET A 201 18.40 11.93 -35.63
N ALA A 202 18.49 12.30 -34.35
CA ALA A 202 17.40 12.12 -33.38
C ALA A 202 16.10 12.81 -33.82
N LYS A 203 16.20 14.05 -34.33
CA LYS A 203 15.04 14.80 -34.86
C LYS A 203 14.44 14.14 -36.09
N ASP A 204 15.28 13.69 -37.02
CA ASP A 204 14.85 13.01 -38.25
C ASP A 204 14.12 11.71 -37.93
N ILE A 205 14.67 10.90 -37.00
CA ILE A 205 14.05 9.65 -36.54
C ILE A 205 12.72 9.89 -35.85
N HIS A 206 12.62 10.89 -34.97
CA HIS A 206 11.35 11.22 -34.34
C HIS A 206 10.29 11.66 -35.37
N ALA A 207 10.67 12.49 -36.35
CA ALA A 207 9.77 12.89 -37.42
C ALA A 207 9.28 11.69 -38.26
N TRP A 208 10.18 10.73 -38.52
CA TRP A 208 9.81 9.47 -39.16
C TRP A 208 8.83 8.67 -38.29
N MET A 209 9.10 8.50 -36.98
CA MET A 209 8.22 7.77 -36.08
C MET A 209 6.82 8.38 -36.02
N LYS A 210 6.73 9.71 -35.91
CA LYS A 210 5.46 10.45 -35.93
C LYS A 210 4.63 10.18 -37.17
N THR A 211 5.28 10.03 -38.32
CA THR A 211 4.63 9.85 -39.60
C THR A 211 4.19 8.40 -39.81
N ASN A 212 4.97 7.44 -39.31
CA ASN A 212 4.90 6.06 -39.75
C ASN A 212 4.32 5.09 -38.71
N VAL A 213 4.50 5.36 -37.42
CA VAL A 213 4.12 4.42 -36.34
C VAL A 213 3.31 5.06 -35.21
N PHE A 214 3.28 6.39 -35.10
CA PHE A 214 2.44 7.09 -34.12
C PHE A 214 1.04 7.35 -34.67
N ASN A 215 0.03 6.76 -34.04
CA ASN A 215 -1.36 6.90 -34.50
C ASN A 215 -2.09 8.12 -33.90
N ALA A 216 -3.26 8.42 -34.47
CA ALA A 216 -4.05 9.59 -34.07
C ALA A 216 -4.54 9.54 -32.60
N GLN A 217 -4.65 8.35 -32.01
CA GLN A 217 -5.08 8.14 -30.63
C GLN A 217 -3.91 8.20 -29.62
N GLY A 218 -2.67 8.16 -30.10
CA GLY A 218 -1.46 8.18 -29.26
C GLY A 218 -0.72 6.85 -29.19
N GLY A 219 -1.24 5.79 -29.79
CA GLY A 219 -0.61 4.47 -29.77
C GLY A 219 0.54 4.35 -30.75
N ILE A 220 1.52 3.51 -30.39
CA ILE A 220 2.71 3.23 -31.20
C ILE A 220 2.59 1.84 -31.82
N TRP A 221 2.45 1.79 -33.14
CA TRP A 221 2.49 0.55 -33.90
C TRP A 221 3.87 -0.10 -33.85
N ASP A 222 3.95 -1.41 -33.96
CA ASP A 222 5.24 -2.10 -33.99
C ASP A 222 6.08 -1.75 -35.22
N SER A 223 5.43 -1.61 -36.38
CA SER A 223 6.07 -1.30 -37.65
C SER A 223 5.10 -0.55 -38.58
N PRO A 224 5.60 0.13 -39.63
CA PRO A 224 4.78 0.91 -40.57
C PRO A 224 3.93 0.04 -41.51
N SER A 225 4.08 -1.28 -41.44
CA SER A 225 3.30 -2.24 -42.21
C SER A 225 2.39 -3.11 -41.32
N ASN A 226 2.49 -2.96 -39.99
CA ASN A 226 1.71 -3.71 -39.03
C ASN A 226 0.84 -2.80 -38.16
N PHE A 227 -0.41 -2.63 -38.59
CA PHE A 227 -1.44 -1.85 -37.89
C PHE A 227 -2.38 -2.73 -37.06
N ASP A 228 -1.92 -3.91 -36.63
CA ASP A 228 -2.68 -4.78 -35.72
C ASP A 228 -2.76 -4.12 -34.34
N GLN A 229 -3.99 -3.89 -33.89
CA GLN A 229 -4.32 -3.38 -32.56
C GLN A 229 -3.63 -4.16 -31.42
N GLY A 230 -3.44 -5.48 -31.59
CA GLY A 230 -2.72 -6.33 -30.64
C GLY A 230 -1.23 -6.01 -30.52
N TRP A 231 -0.62 -5.46 -31.56
CA TRP A 231 0.82 -5.20 -31.70
C TRP A 231 1.21 -3.76 -31.35
N GLN A 232 0.49 -3.15 -30.41
CA GLN A 232 0.87 -1.88 -29.77
C GLN A 232 1.47 -2.18 -28.39
N PHE A 233 2.66 -2.78 -28.39
CA PHE A 233 3.32 -3.26 -27.17
C PHE A 233 3.76 -2.10 -26.26
N SER A 234 3.79 -2.34 -24.95
CA SER A 234 4.10 -1.29 -23.97
C SER A 234 5.50 -0.69 -24.15
N TYR A 235 6.51 -1.49 -24.49
CA TYR A 235 7.88 -1.02 -24.71
C TYR A 235 8.03 -0.04 -25.88
N ASN A 236 7.27 -0.20 -26.97
CA ASN A 236 7.28 0.74 -28.11
C ASN A 236 6.79 2.12 -27.64
N SER A 237 5.75 2.14 -26.80
CA SER A 237 5.25 3.38 -26.19
C SER A 237 6.24 3.95 -25.18
N GLY A 238 6.86 3.11 -24.36
CA GLY A 238 7.90 3.51 -23.42
C GLY A 238 9.07 4.22 -24.10
N MET A 239 9.59 3.66 -25.19
CA MET A 239 10.70 4.24 -25.92
C MET A 239 10.33 5.48 -26.74
N PHE A 240 9.10 5.57 -27.23
CA PHE A 240 8.61 6.81 -27.84
C PHE A 240 8.52 7.93 -26.79
N ILE A 241 7.99 7.63 -25.59
CA ILE A 241 7.93 8.57 -24.47
C ILE A 241 9.35 9.02 -24.05
N ALA A 242 10.30 8.09 -24.00
CA ALA A 242 11.71 8.39 -23.73
C ALA A 242 12.31 9.34 -24.78
N ALA A 243 12.09 9.04 -26.07
CA ALA A 243 12.54 9.87 -27.18
C ALA A 243 11.97 11.30 -27.11
N CYS A 244 10.68 11.43 -26.80
CA CYS A 244 10.04 12.71 -26.57
C CYS A 244 10.65 13.47 -25.39
N LEU A 245 10.91 12.78 -24.27
CA LEU A 245 11.55 13.38 -23.09
C LEU A 245 12.92 13.96 -23.45
N GLU A 246 13.80 13.14 -23.99
CA GLU A 246 15.19 13.51 -24.28
C GLU A 246 15.25 14.66 -25.30
N LEU A 247 14.46 14.60 -26.37
CA LEU A 247 14.38 15.70 -27.33
C LEU A 247 13.86 17.00 -26.70
N SER A 248 12.84 16.92 -25.84
CA SER A 248 12.33 18.11 -25.14
C SER A 248 13.38 18.77 -24.25
N ILE A 249 14.24 17.98 -23.60
CA ILE A 249 15.28 18.46 -22.69
C ILE A 249 16.32 19.29 -23.45
N VAL A 250 16.74 18.85 -24.63
CA VAL A 250 17.80 19.54 -25.40
C VAL A 250 17.29 20.61 -26.36
N THR A 251 16.01 20.56 -26.74
CA THR A 251 15.40 21.54 -27.66
C THR A 251 14.58 22.60 -26.95
N GLY A 252 14.03 22.30 -25.76
CA GLY A 252 13.03 23.13 -25.08
C GLY A 252 11.65 23.13 -25.78
N GLU A 253 11.43 22.29 -26.79
CA GLU A 253 10.18 22.27 -27.56
C GLU A 253 9.09 21.48 -26.81
N GLN A 254 8.02 22.18 -26.43
CA GLN A 254 6.87 21.60 -25.71
C GLN A 254 6.10 20.55 -26.54
N SER A 255 6.17 20.63 -27.87
CA SER A 255 5.51 19.68 -28.78
C SER A 255 5.93 18.23 -28.55
N TYR A 256 7.20 17.99 -28.17
CA TYR A 256 7.67 16.66 -27.80
C TYR A 256 7.00 16.17 -26.50
N ILE A 257 6.88 17.03 -25.49
CA ILE A 257 6.15 16.69 -24.25
C ILE A 257 4.69 16.39 -24.55
N ASP A 258 4.05 17.14 -25.45
CA ASP A 258 2.65 16.92 -25.83
C ASP A 258 2.46 15.56 -26.53
N ASP A 259 3.39 15.16 -27.40
CA ASP A 259 3.41 13.83 -28.03
C ASP A 259 3.61 12.72 -26.97
N GLY A 260 4.53 12.91 -26.01
CA GLY A 260 4.79 11.96 -24.92
C GLY A 260 3.60 11.81 -23.97
N ILE A 261 2.92 12.91 -23.65
CA ILE A 261 1.66 12.92 -22.90
C ILE A 261 0.59 12.14 -23.65
N LYS A 262 0.46 12.35 -24.96
CA LYS A 262 -0.55 11.67 -25.76
C LYS A 262 -0.31 10.16 -25.81
N ALA A 263 0.94 9.73 -25.93
CA ALA A 263 1.31 8.31 -25.84
C ALA A 263 1.05 7.73 -24.45
N SER A 264 1.34 8.49 -23.39
CA SER A 264 1.06 8.12 -22.01
C SER A 264 -0.45 7.94 -21.77
N ASP A 265 -1.26 8.93 -22.12
CA ASP A 265 -2.72 8.92 -21.99
C ASP A 265 -3.34 7.77 -22.80
N PHE A 266 -2.83 7.52 -24.01
CA PHE A 266 -3.25 6.36 -24.80
C PHE A 266 -3.02 5.07 -24.03
N MET A 267 -1.82 4.86 -23.48
CA MET A 267 -1.51 3.61 -22.81
C MET A 267 -2.33 3.43 -21.53
N MET A 268 -2.60 4.50 -20.77
CA MET A 268 -3.47 4.44 -19.58
C MET A 268 -4.92 4.03 -19.95
N ASN A 269 -5.41 4.43 -21.12
CA ASN A 269 -6.80 4.17 -21.54
C ASN A 269 -6.97 2.89 -22.39
N TYR A 270 -6.06 2.62 -23.33
CA TYR A 270 -6.21 1.64 -24.40
C TYR A 270 -5.98 0.19 -23.94
N ARG A 271 -4.97 -0.06 -23.10
CA ARG A 271 -4.62 -1.41 -22.65
C ARG A 271 -5.51 -1.92 -21.50
N LYS A 272 -6.72 -1.37 -21.31
CA LYS A 272 -7.69 -1.75 -20.27
C LYS A 272 -7.07 -1.75 -18.87
N TYR A 273 -7.17 -0.58 -18.23
CA TYR A 273 -7.04 -0.35 -16.79
C TYR A 273 -8.02 -1.23 -15.98
N ASN A 274 -7.80 -2.53 -15.97
CA ASN A 274 -8.68 -3.54 -15.37
C ASN A 274 -8.18 -3.88 -13.96
N GLY A 275 -8.07 -2.84 -13.11
CA GLY A 275 -7.66 -2.97 -11.72
C GLY A 275 -6.51 -2.05 -11.24
N GLY A 276 -6.21 -0.93 -11.91
CA GLY A 276 -5.34 0.10 -11.33
C GLY A 276 -3.87 0.11 -11.74
N ALA A 277 -3.32 -1.04 -12.16
CA ALA A 277 -1.89 -1.22 -12.43
C ALA A 277 -1.56 -1.30 -13.93
N PHE A 278 -0.33 -0.97 -14.31
CA PHE A 278 0.16 -1.04 -15.69
C PHE A 278 -0.11 -2.42 -16.35
N TYR A 279 -0.88 -2.40 -17.43
CA TYR A 279 -1.06 -3.44 -18.46
C TYR A 279 -1.21 -4.89 -17.95
N LEU A 280 -2.16 -5.10 -17.03
CA LEU A 280 -2.52 -6.43 -16.51
C LEU A 280 -2.99 -7.45 -17.58
N ASN A 281 -3.13 -7.03 -18.83
CA ASN A 281 -3.47 -7.86 -19.99
C ASN A 281 -2.28 -8.18 -20.89
N GLU A 282 -1.13 -7.52 -20.73
CA GLU A 282 0.10 -7.85 -21.46
C GLU A 282 0.86 -8.91 -20.66
N THR A 283 0.53 -10.18 -20.93
CA THR A 283 1.06 -11.36 -20.24
C THR A 283 1.88 -12.23 -21.18
N GLY A 284 2.96 -12.82 -20.66
CA GLY A 284 3.82 -13.76 -21.37
C GLY A 284 5.24 -13.66 -20.83
N GLN A 285 6.03 -14.71 -21.05
CA GLN A 285 7.48 -14.69 -20.78
C GLN A 285 8.24 -14.48 -22.10
N GLY A 286 9.51 -14.92 -22.19
CA GLY A 286 10.37 -14.60 -23.32
C GLY A 286 10.51 -13.08 -23.49
N ASP A 287 10.55 -12.60 -24.73
CA ASP A 287 10.75 -11.18 -24.99
C ASP A 287 9.65 -10.29 -24.37
N GLY A 288 8.40 -10.75 -24.45
CA GLY A 288 7.24 -10.04 -23.90
C GLY A 288 7.28 -9.84 -22.39
N GLY A 289 8.10 -10.61 -21.66
CA GLY A 289 8.32 -10.46 -20.23
C GLY A 289 8.90 -9.08 -19.85
N LEU A 290 9.77 -8.52 -20.71
CA LEU A 290 10.46 -7.24 -20.47
C LEU A 290 9.59 -6.01 -20.73
N PHE A 291 8.58 -6.12 -21.60
CA PHE A 291 7.99 -4.94 -22.24
C PHE A 291 7.42 -3.94 -21.23
N LYS A 292 6.68 -4.43 -20.23
CA LYS A 292 6.08 -3.60 -19.19
C LYS A 292 7.11 -2.86 -18.34
N GLY A 293 8.25 -3.48 -18.07
CA GLY A 293 9.34 -2.86 -17.32
C GLY A 293 10.00 -1.73 -18.08
N ILE A 294 10.22 -1.90 -19.39
CA ILE A 294 10.75 -0.84 -20.26
C ILE A 294 9.79 0.34 -20.28
N PHE A 295 8.49 0.09 -20.43
CA PHE A 295 7.49 1.15 -20.29
C PHE A 295 7.58 1.82 -18.92
N ALA A 296 7.57 1.04 -17.84
CA ALA A 296 7.56 1.57 -16.48
C ALA A 296 8.75 2.49 -16.24
N LYS A 297 9.97 2.07 -16.61
CA LYS A 297 11.19 2.88 -16.49
C LYS A 297 11.03 4.24 -17.16
N TRP A 298 10.73 4.24 -18.45
CA TRP A 298 10.73 5.49 -19.24
C TRP A 298 9.52 6.38 -18.98
N PHE A 299 8.37 5.79 -18.65
CA PHE A 299 7.22 6.56 -18.19
C PHE A 299 7.51 7.23 -16.85
N ILE A 300 8.13 6.52 -15.90
CA ILE A 300 8.51 7.08 -14.59
C ILE A 300 9.50 8.23 -14.77
N GLU A 301 10.52 8.06 -15.62
CA GLU A 301 11.48 9.12 -15.95
C GLU A 301 10.82 10.34 -16.61
N PHE A 302 9.88 10.11 -17.54
CA PHE A 302 9.08 11.18 -18.15
C PHE A 302 8.27 11.96 -17.13
N VAL A 303 7.61 11.27 -16.20
CA VAL A 303 6.84 11.90 -15.11
C VAL A 303 7.75 12.68 -14.18
N ARG A 304 8.94 12.14 -13.87
CA ARG A 304 9.92 12.76 -12.97
C ARG A 304 10.49 14.04 -13.56
N ILE A 305 10.99 13.99 -14.79
CA ILE A 305 11.77 15.08 -15.42
C ILE A 305 10.89 16.01 -16.26
N GLY A 306 9.95 15.46 -17.03
CA GLY A 306 9.21 16.16 -18.07
C GLY A 306 8.40 17.35 -17.56
N ASN A 307 8.27 18.38 -18.40
CA ASN A 307 7.46 19.56 -18.14
C ASN A 307 5.95 19.28 -18.33
N ILE A 308 5.42 18.35 -17.53
CA ILE A 308 4.03 17.90 -17.57
C ILE A 308 3.18 18.83 -16.70
N PRO A 309 1.96 19.22 -17.13
CA PRO A 309 1.03 19.96 -16.29
C PRO A 309 0.82 19.27 -14.93
N GLN A 310 0.88 20.05 -13.85
CA GLN A 310 0.94 19.52 -12.47
C GLN A 310 -0.16 18.47 -12.16
N ALA A 311 -1.42 18.77 -12.46
CA ALA A 311 -2.54 17.85 -12.20
C ALA A 311 -2.37 16.50 -12.92
N ARG A 312 -1.83 16.51 -14.14
CA ARG A 312 -1.54 15.29 -14.90
C ARG A 312 -0.33 14.55 -14.31
N LYS A 313 0.71 15.27 -13.89
CA LYS A 313 1.88 14.69 -13.21
C LYS A 313 1.47 13.99 -11.90
N GLU A 314 0.62 14.62 -11.10
CA GLU A 314 0.07 14.04 -9.87
C GLU A 314 -0.72 12.75 -10.15
N HIS A 315 -1.58 12.77 -11.19
CA HIS A 315 -2.32 11.57 -11.61
C HIS A 315 -1.38 10.43 -12.04
N TYR A 316 -0.37 10.72 -12.84
CA TYR A 316 0.61 9.72 -13.26
C TYR A 316 1.40 9.15 -12.09
N LEU A 317 1.80 9.98 -11.11
CA LEU A 317 2.47 9.54 -9.88
C LEU A 317 1.59 8.59 -9.07
N GLN A 318 0.28 8.85 -8.97
CA GLN A 318 -0.66 7.94 -8.30
C GLN A 318 -0.68 6.56 -8.97
N ILE A 319 -0.74 6.50 -10.30
CA ILE A 319 -0.73 5.24 -11.04
C ILE A 319 0.59 4.48 -10.85
N ILE A 320 1.72 5.19 -10.86
CA ILE A 320 3.04 4.56 -10.64
C ILE A 320 3.10 3.95 -9.24
N ASN A 321 2.77 4.72 -8.21
CA ASN A 321 2.82 4.27 -6.82
C ASN A 321 1.88 3.07 -6.61
N TYR A 322 0.64 3.16 -7.10
CA TYR A 322 -0.31 2.05 -7.06
C TYR A 322 0.24 0.82 -7.78
N THR A 323 0.83 0.98 -8.97
CA THR A 323 1.40 -0.15 -9.72
C THR A 323 2.53 -0.82 -8.94
N ALA A 324 3.45 -0.05 -8.36
CA ALA A 324 4.56 -0.59 -7.58
C ALA A 324 4.06 -1.36 -6.34
N ASP A 325 3.08 -0.82 -5.62
CA ASP A 325 2.45 -1.49 -4.47
C ASP A 325 1.68 -2.76 -4.90
N TYR A 326 0.89 -2.66 -5.96
CA TYR A 326 0.10 -3.77 -6.49
C TYR A 326 0.98 -4.93 -6.94
N VAL A 327 2.03 -4.65 -7.73
CA VAL A 327 2.98 -5.67 -8.21
C VAL A 327 3.72 -6.28 -7.03
N TRP A 328 4.13 -5.46 -6.05
CA TRP A 328 4.76 -5.96 -4.84
C TRP A 328 3.84 -6.95 -4.10
N SER A 329 2.56 -6.65 -3.89
CA SER A 329 1.67 -7.52 -3.12
C SER A 329 1.16 -8.74 -3.89
N HIS A 330 0.98 -8.64 -5.21
CA HIS A 330 0.30 -9.69 -6.00
C HIS A 330 1.23 -10.52 -6.88
N ALA A 331 2.39 -10.00 -7.27
CA ALA A 331 3.23 -10.61 -8.30
C ALA A 331 4.64 -10.99 -7.84
N VAL A 332 5.05 -10.54 -6.64
CA VAL A 332 6.36 -10.83 -6.08
C VAL A 332 6.24 -11.86 -4.96
N ASP A 333 6.81 -13.05 -5.15
CA ASP A 333 6.88 -14.10 -4.12
C ASP A 333 7.81 -13.66 -2.99
N LYS A 334 7.31 -13.57 -1.75
CA LYS A 334 8.09 -13.07 -0.60
C LYS A 334 9.11 -14.07 -0.06
N SER A 335 9.11 -15.31 -0.53
CA SER A 335 10.09 -16.32 -0.13
C SER A 335 11.40 -16.24 -0.93
N ASN A 336 11.35 -15.76 -2.18
CA ASN A 336 12.49 -15.73 -3.11
C ASN A 336 12.60 -14.43 -3.93
N PHE A 337 11.63 -13.52 -3.79
CA PHE A 337 11.49 -12.23 -4.48
C PHE A 337 11.44 -12.28 -6.01
N LEU A 338 11.12 -13.44 -6.61
CA LEU A 338 10.81 -13.52 -8.03
C LEU A 338 9.54 -12.74 -8.37
N THR A 339 9.56 -12.05 -9.51
CA THR A 339 8.43 -11.28 -10.03
C THR A 339 7.77 -12.03 -11.18
N ASN A 340 6.45 -12.19 -11.17
CA ASN A 340 5.70 -12.85 -12.23
C ASN A 340 5.41 -11.92 -13.41
N TYR A 341 5.27 -12.45 -14.63
CA TYR A 341 4.86 -11.69 -15.82
C TYR A 341 3.39 -11.27 -15.75
N ASN A 342 2.57 -12.11 -15.12
CA ASN A 342 1.18 -11.82 -14.85
C ASN A 342 1.07 -11.18 -13.47
N TRP A 343 1.04 -9.85 -13.45
CA TRP A 343 1.04 -9.08 -12.20
C TRP A 343 -0.18 -9.29 -11.29
N LYS A 344 -1.13 -10.15 -11.67
CA LYS A 344 -2.28 -10.56 -10.84
C LYS A 344 -2.01 -11.78 -9.96
N LYS A 345 -0.87 -12.46 -10.12
CA LYS A 345 -0.61 -13.76 -9.48
C LYS A 345 0.84 -13.90 -9.06
N LEU A 346 1.06 -14.58 -7.94
CA LEU A 346 2.40 -15.03 -7.55
C LEU A 346 2.96 -16.02 -8.58
N PRO A 347 4.29 -16.09 -8.75
CA PRO A 347 4.95 -17.13 -9.54
C PRO A 347 4.46 -18.54 -9.16
N ALA A 348 3.97 -19.30 -10.15
CA ALA A 348 3.57 -20.70 -9.98
C ALA A 348 4.38 -21.65 -10.89
N GLU A 349 5.17 -21.07 -11.80
CA GLU A 349 6.04 -21.74 -12.75
C GLU A 349 7.42 -21.05 -12.72
N SER A 350 8.35 -21.58 -13.50
CA SER A 350 9.66 -20.96 -13.61
C SER A 350 9.58 -19.60 -14.30
N ILE A 351 10.40 -18.67 -13.86
CA ILE A 351 10.38 -17.27 -14.30
C ILE A 351 11.60 -17.03 -15.18
N ASP A 352 11.38 -16.49 -16.37
CA ASP A 352 12.42 -16.00 -17.26
C ASP A 352 13.06 -14.74 -16.68
N LEU A 353 14.35 -14.54 -16.96
CA LEU A 353 15.07 -13.35 -16.55
C LEU A 353 14.39 -12.09 -17.10
N SER A 354 13.92 -12.12 -18.35
CA SER A 354 13.19 -11.02 -18.97
C SER A 354 11.98 -10.57 -18.13
N THR A 355 11.20 -11.53 -17.66
CA THR A 355 10.07 -11.32 -16.77
C THR A 355 10.50 -10.71 -15.45
N HIS A 356 11.55 -11.24 -14.82
CA HIS A 356 12.03 -10.71 -13.54
C HIS A 356 12.62 -9.31 -13.68
N THR A 357 13.36 -9.04 -14.76
CA THR A 357 13.95 -7.74 -15.08
C THR A 357 12.88 -6.67 -15.33
N SER A 358 11.68 -7.07 -15.75
CA SER A 358 10.50 -6.19 -15.77
C SER A 358 10.19 -5.61 -14.38
N GLY A 359 10.28 -6.45 -13.35
CA GLY A 359 10.15 -6.06 -11.95
C GLY A 359 11.33 -5.19 -11.48
N LEU A 360 12.56 -5.53 -11.87
CA LEU A 360 13.75 -4.71 -11.57
C LEU A 360 13.57 -3.27 -12.06
N HIS A 361 13.19 -3.09 -13.33
CA HIS A 361 12.94 -1.77 -13.90
C HIS A 361 11.86 -0.99 -13.14
N LEU A 362 10.74 -1.64 -12.80
CA LEU A 362 9.67 -1.00 -12.03
C LEU A 362 10.13 -0.56 -10.64
N PHE A 363 10.76 -1.45 -9.87
CA PHE A 363 11.10 -1.18 -8.48
C PHE A 363 12.29 -0.23 -8.34
N GLU A 364 13.32 -0.32 -9.19
CA GLU A 364 14.41 0.65 -9.20
C GLU A 364 13.92 2.06 -9.57
N SER A 365 13.06 2.15 -10.59
CA SER A 365 12.50 3.45 -11.00
C SER A 365 11.57 4.03 -9.94
N ALA A 366 10.73 3.21 -9.30
CA ALA A 366 9.87 3.65 -8.20
C ALA A 366 10.68 4.09 -6.97
N ALA A 367 11.79 3.41 -6.65
CA ALA A 367 12.70 3.81 -5.57
C ALA A 367 13.40 5.16 -5.84
N SER A 368 13.57 5.51 -7.11
CA SER A 368 14.15 6.79 -7.56
C SER A 368 13.18 7.97 -7.43
N LEU A 369 11.86 7.75 -7.48
CA LEU A 369 10.86 8.82 -7.62
C LEU A 369 10.84 9.86 -6.50
N ASN A 370 10.99 9.42 -5.24
CA ASN A 370 10.89 10.29 -4.06
C ASN A 370 12.27 10.75 -3.57
N LYS A 371 13.16 11.06 -4.51
CA LYS A 371 14.52 11.54 -4.24
C LYS A 371 14.83 12.75 -5.10
N VAL A 372 15.62 13.66 -4.53
CA VAL A 372 16.24 14.74 -5.29
C VAL A 372 17.41 14.15 -6.04
N HIS A 373 17.50 14.45 -7.33
CA HIS A 373 18.68 14.09 -8.13
C HIS A 373 19.50 15.33 -8.35
N VAL A 374 20.79 15.24 -8.05
CA VAL A 374 21.77 16.30 -8.32
C VAL A 374 22.68 15.83 -9.43
N TYR A 375 22.88 16.67 -10.44
CA TYR A 375 23.55 16.33 -11.69
C TYR A 375 24.80 17.16 -11.88
N GLN A 376 25.81 16.52 -12.48
CA GLN A 376 27.07 17.14 -12.86
C GLN A 376 26.91 18.21 -13.92
N ASP A 377 26.04 17.96 -14.90
CA ASP A 377 25.95 18.77 -16.11
C ASP A 377 24.58 19.45 -16.21
N LEU A 378 24.47 20.39 -17.16
CA LEU A 378 23.21 21.05 -17.51
C LEU A 378 22.19 20.02 -17.99
N ASN A 379 20.91 20.40 -17.96
CA ASN A 379 19.82 19.64 -18.58
C ASN A 379 19.72 18.19 -18.07
N TYR A 380 19.98 17.99 -16.78
CA TYR A 380 19.89 16.69 -16.10
C TYR A 380 20.81 15.62 -16.70
N ALA A 381 21.94 16.04 -17.28
CA ALA A 381 22.93 15.16 -17.89
C ALA A 381 24.10 14.86 -16.94
N GLY A 382 24.98 13.96 -17.38
CA GLY A 382 26.18 13.63 -16.63
C GLY A 382 25.91 12.80 -15.38
N PHE A 383 26.97 12.61 -14.58
CA PHE A 383 26.87 11.85 -13.35
C PHE A 383 25.77 12.46 -12.48
N TYR A 384 24.98 11.60 -11.85
CA TYR A 384 24.00 12.07 -10.89
C TYR A 384 24.02 11.23 -9.63
N SER A 385 23.56 11.82 -8.53
CA SER A 385 23.33 11.13 -7.28
C SER A 385 21.90 11.35 -6.80
N GLN A 386 21.34 10.34 -6.13
CA GLN A 386 19.99 10.37 -5.56
C GLN A 386 20.06 10.65 -4.06
N LEU A 387 19.39 11.72 -3.62
CA LEU A 387 19.40 12.20 -2.24
C LEU A 387 17.97 12.17 -1.67
N SER A 388 17.80 11.49 -0.54
CA SER A 388 16.55 11.49 0.23
C SER A 388 16.44 12.77 1.06
N PRO A 389 15.29 13.06 1.69
CA PRO A 389 15.21 14.14 2.67
C PRO A 389 16.27 14.02 3.77
N GLY A 390 16.90 15.13 4.11
CA GLY A 390 17.99 15.18 5.07
C GLY A 390 18.97 16.33 4.84
N ASP A 391 19.94 16.40 5.75
CA ASP A 391 21.00 17.40 5.77
C ASP A 391 22.31 16.74 5.28
N TYR A 392 22.93 17.34 4.26
CA TYR A 392 24.12 16.83 3.60
C TYR A 392 25.25 17.87 3.62
N THR A 393 26.27 17.62 4.45
CA THR A 393 27.57 18.31 4.40
C THR A 393 28.38 17.88 3.17
N SER A 394 29.47 18.58 2.86
CA SER A 394 30.36 18.22 1.74
C SER A 394 30.88 16.79 1.88
N ALA A 395 31.19 16.33 3.10
CA ALA A 395 31.61 14.96 3.35
C ALA A 395 30.51 13.93 3.07
N GLN A 396 29.25 14.26 3.40
CA GLN A 396 28.10 13.38 3.13
C GLN A 396 27.78 13.34 1.62
N LEU A 397 27.86 14.47 0.92
CA LEU A 397 27.74 14.53 -0.54
C LEU A 397 28.84 13.71 -1.23
N LEU A 398 30.09 13.84 -0.77
CA LEU A 398 31.21 13.07 -1.29
C LEU A 398 31.00 11.56 -1.11
N SER A 399 30.43 11.11 0.02
CA SER A 399 30.07 9.70 0.24
C SER A 399 29.02 9.19 -0.73
N ARG A 400 28.22 10.09 -1.31
CA ARG A 400 27.23 9.83 -2.37
C ARG A 400 27.80 10.01 -3.77
N GLY A 401 29.11 10.24 -3.89
CA GLY A 401 29.81 10.44 -5.15
C GLY A 401 29.69 11.84 -5.73
N VAL A 402 29.27 12.83 -4.94
CA VAL A 402 29.13 14.23 -5.35
C VAL A 402 30.28 15.05 -4.74
N PRO A 403 31.33 15.38 -5.52
CA PRO A 403 32.38 16.28 -5.07
C PRO A 403 31.85 17.67 -4.67
N ASP A 404 32.69 18.41 -3.95
CA ASP A 404 32.44 19.82 -3.68
C ASP A 404 32.35 20.61 -5.01
N ASN A 405 31.45 21.60 -5.09
CA ASN A 405 31.31 22.47 -6.26
C ASN A 405 31.05 21.71 -7.57
N PHE A 406 30.19 20.69 -7.51
CA PHE A 406 29.96 19.75 -8.62
C PHE A 406 28.57 19.86 -9.29
N ILE A 407 27.60 20.47 -8.61
CA ILE A 407 26.20 20.38 -8.99
C ILE A 407 25.85 21.52 -9.94
N THR A 408 25.33 21.18 -11.12
CA THR A 408 24.95 22.15 -12.16
C THR A 408 23.45 22.12 -12.47
N SER A 409 22.78 20.99 -12.27
CA SER A 409 21.32 20.90 -12.41
C SER A 409 20.73 19.92 -11.39
N LEU A 410 19.41 20.01 -11.17
CA LEU A 410 18.72 19.17 -10.19
C LEU A 410 17.27 18.90 -10.57
N THR A 411 16.77 17.73 -10.18
CA THR A 411 15.34 17.41 -10.24
C THR A 411 14.78 17.24 -8.85
N ILE A 412 13.60 17.80 -8.60
CA ILE A 412 12.95 17.88 -7.29
C ILE A 412 11.58 17.24 -7.39
N PRO A 413 11.29 16.19 -6.59
CA PRO A 413 9.95 15.61 -6.50
C PRO A 413 8.90 16.64 -6.07
N LEU A 414 7.63 16.43 -6.46
CA LEU A 414 6.55 17.32 -6.03
C LEU A 414 6.45 17.35 -4.50
N GLY A 415 6.39 18.56 -3.92
CA GLY A 415 6.34 18.75 -2.47
C GLY A 415 7.71 18.84 -1.79
N TYR A 416 8.82 18.73 -2.52
CA TYR A 416 10.15 18.81 -1.93
C TYR A 416 10.71 20.22 -2.05
N GLU A 417 11.51 20.61 -1.06
CA GLU A 417 12.26 21.86 -1.02
C GLU A 417 13.74 21.55 -0.80
N VAL A 418 14.60 22.13 -1.64
CA VAL A 418 16.05 21.97 -1.59
C VAL A 418 16.67 23.32 -1.29
N THR A 419 17.33 23.45 -0.15
CA THR A 419 18.18 24.61 0.15
C THR A 419 19.64 24.24 -0.08
N VAL A 420 20.30 24.94 -0.98
CA VAL A 420 21.74 24.79 -1.24
C VAL A 420 22.52 25.92 -0.56
N TYR A 421 23.77 25.64 -0.19
CA TYR A 421 24.65 26.58 0.52
C TYR A 421 26.01 26.64 -0.16
N GLU A 422 26.55 27.86 -0.26
CA GLU A 422 27.87 28.13 -0.85
C GLU A 422 29.00 27.47 -0.06
N ASN A 423 28.87 27.40 1.28
CA ASN A 423 29.89 26.81 2.14
C ASN A 423 29.37 25.54 2.83
N ASP A 424 30.31 24.72 3.32
CA ASP A 424 29.98 23.52 4.09
C ASP A 424 29.26 23.86 5.41
N ASN A 425 28.62 22.85 6.00
CA ASN A 425 27.90 22.94 7.27
C ASN A 425 26.78 23.99 7.26
N PHE A 426 26.15 24.21 6.10
CA PHE A 426 24.97 25.06 5.91
C PHE A 426 25.24 26.53 6.23
N THR A 427 26.39 27.04 5.77
CA THR A 427 26.84 28.43 5.98
C THR A 427 27.09 29.14 4.65
N GLY A 428 27.33 30.45 4.69
CA GLY A 428 27.48 31.26 3.48
C GLY A 428 26.15 31.72 2.89
N GLU A 429 26.19 32.14 1.62
CA GLU A 429 24.96 32.39 0.87
C GLU A 429 24.16 31.09 0.68
N SER A 430 22.86 31.23 0.44
CA SER A 430 21.97 30.08 0.24
C SER A 430 20.85 30.39 -0.76
N GLN A 431 20.41 29.38 -1.51
CA GLN A 431 19.26 29.47 -2.41
C GLN A 431 18.32 28.28 -2.25
N ILE A 432 17.02 28.53 -2.42
CA ILE A 432 15.97 27.52 -2.35
C ILE A 432 15.48 27.17 -3.76
N PHE A 433 15.32 25.88 -4.01
CA PHE A 433 14.71 25.32 -5.21
C PHE A 433 13.54 24.40 -4.82
N THR A 434 12.44 24.47 -5.56
CA THR A 434 11.22 23.67 -5.31
C THR A 434 10.71 22.93 -6.55
N THR A 435 11.41 23.07 -7.68
CA THR A 435 11.05 22.46 -8.96
C THR A 435 12.31 21.99 -9.68
N ASN A 436 12.15 21.09 -10.65
CA ASN A 436 13.23 20.72 -11.57
C ASN A 436 13.89 21.99 -12.15
N THR A 437 15.21 22.03 -12.12
CA THR A 437 16.02 23.17 -12.52
C THR A 437 17.15 22.68 -13.42
N ALA A 438 17.00 22.91 -14.73
CA ALA A 438 17.93 22.42 -15.76
C ALA A 438 19.28 23.15 -15.78
N SER A 439 19.34 24.35 -15.18
CA SER A 439 20.57 25.11 -14.97
C SER A 439 20.44 25.90 -13.67
N LEU A 440 21.39 25.71 -12.76
CA LEU A 440 21.48 26.50 -11.53
C LEU A 440 22.06 27.91 -11.75
N ALA A 441 22.39 28.24 -13.00
CA ALA A 441 22.97 29.53 -13.39
C ALA A 441 24.18 29.90 -12.51
N ASP A 442 24.10 31.01 -11.78
CA ASP A 442 25.19 31.48 -10.92
C ASP A 442 25.51 30.53 -9.76
N TRP A 443 24.64 29.55 -9.45
CA TRP A 443 24.86 28.51 -8.45
C TRP A 443 25.51 27.23 -8.96
N SER A 444 25.64 27.07 -10.28
CA SER A 444 26.34 25.93 -10.85
C SER A 444 27.76 25.86 -10.32
N ASP A 445 28.18 24.67 -9.89
CA ASP A 445 29.53 24.40 -9.40
C ASP A 445 29.96 25.30 -8.21
N LYS A 446 29.00 25.67 -7.35
CA LYS A 446 29.27 26.46 -6.11
C LYS A 446 28.69 25.86 -4.83
N ILE A 447 28.11 24.66 -4.92
CA ILE A 447 27.35 24.07 -3.81
C ILE A 447 28.26 23.16 -2.99
N SER A 448 28.44 23.52 -1.71
CA SER A 448 29.19 22.71 -0.75
C SER A 448 28.30 21.91 0.21
N SER A 449 27.11 22.40 0.55
CA SER A 449 26.17 21.65 1.40
C SER A 449 24.71 21.86 1.01
N ILE A 450 23.84 20.88 1.31
CA ILE A 450 22.44 20.84 0.88
C ILE A 450 21.54 20.40 2.05
N LYS A 451 20.38 21.05 2.20
CA LYS A 451 19.25 20.56 3.00
C LYS A 451 18.09 20.22 2.10
N ILE A 452 17.51 19.04 2.29
CA ILE A 452 16.35 18.56 1.54
C ILE A 452 15.23 18.31 2.52
N ILE A 453 14.11 19.00 2.32
CA ILE A 453 12.91 18.86 3.14
C ILE A 453 11.79 18.36 2.26
N ASP A 454 11.16 17.25 2.66
CA ASP A 454 9.84 16.90 2.16
C ASP A 454 8.82 17.77 2.89
N ARG A 455 8.17 18.71 2.18
CA ARG A 455 7.12 19.60 2.72
C ARG A 455 5.75 18.92 2.74
N ASN A 456 5.63 17.77 2.07
CA ASN A 456 4.49 16.88 2.12
C ASN A 456 4.90 15.54 2.75
N PRO A 457 5.58 15.53 3.92
CA PRO A 457 6.02 14.26 4.48
C PRO A 457 4.76 13.44 4.73
N PRO A 458 4.77 12.11 4.44
CA PRO A 458 3.72 11.25 4.94
C PRO A 458 3.62 11.53 6.44
N VAL A 459 2.43 11.95 6.89
CA VAL A 459 2.20 12.29 8.29
C VAL A 459 2.75 11.15 9.12
N THR A 460 3.82 11.39 9.90
CA THR A 460 4.48 10.41 10.78
C THR A 460 3.66 10.10 12.02
N ASN A 461 2.34 10.03 11.84
CA ASN A 461 1.55 9.07 12.57
C ASN A 461 1.97 7.68 12.05
N PRO A 462 1.99 6.63 12.88
CA PRO A 462 2.13 5.27 12.37
C PRO A 462 1.20 5.14 11.18
N ILE A 463 1.76 4.71 10.03
CA ILE A 463 1.05 4.53 8.76
C ILE A 463 -0.33 3.98 9.12
N ALA A 464 -1.35 4.82 8.95
CA ALA A 464 -2.70 4.31 8.82
C ALA A 464 -2.62 3.48 7.55
N ILE A 465 -2.46 2.18 7.74
CA ILE A 465 -2.74 1.18 6.72
C ILE A 465 -4.06 1.63 6.14
N ASP A 466 -4.08 1.91 4.84
CA ASP A 466 -5.20 2.51 4.14
C ASP A 466 -6.48 1.73 4.49
N SER A 467 -7.20 2.21 5.50
CA SER A 467 -8.47 1.67 5.96
C SER A 467 -9.58 2.44 5.28
N SER A 468 -9.43 2.69 3.98
CA SER A 468 -10.46 3.33 3.18
C SER A 468 -11.75 2.52 3.27
N VAL A 469 -12.76 3.16 3.86
CA VAL A 469 -14.09 2.57 3.96
C VAL A 469 -14.91 2.88 2.70
N MET A 470 -14.41 3.76 1.83
CA MET A 470 -15.05 4.13 0.56
C MET A 470 -14.00 4.41 -0.52
N ASN A 471 -14.34 4.06 -1.75
CA ASN A 471 -13.55 4.30 -2.95
C ASN A 471 -14.44 4.99 -3.98
N VAL A 472 -14.20 6.27 -4.27
CA VAL A 472 -14.96 7.04 -5.28
C VAL A 472 -14.31 6.92 -6.65
N PHE A 473 -15.12 7.06 -7.71
CA PHE A 473 -14.70 6.94 -9.08
C PHE A 473 -15.28 8.06 -9.95
N GLN A 474 -14.45 8.58 -10.85
CA GLN A 474 -14.85 9.61 -11.80
C GLN A 474 -15.85 9.12 -12.84
N GLY A 475 -15.67 7.87 -13.30
CA GLY A 475 -16.49 7.26 -14.32
C GLY A 475 -17.64 6.45 -13.73
N ALA A 476 -18.69 6.28 -14.52
CA ALA A 476 -19.71 5.27 -14.25
C ALA A 476 -19.08 3.86 -14.28
N ASP A 477 -19.73 2.89 -13.64
CA ASP A 477 -19.27 1.49 -13.58
C ASP A 477 -17.88 1.29 -12.96
N PHE A 478 -17.50 2.12 -11.98
CA PHE A 478 -16.23 2.06 -11.24
C PHE A 478 -14.99 2.26 -12.13
N THR A 479 -15.08 3.20 -13.07
CA THR A 479 -14.00 3.55 -14.03
C THR A 479 -13.48 4.97 -13.81
N GLY A 480 -12.46 5.41 -14.55
CA GLY A 480 -11.82 6.72 -14.35
C GLY A 480 -10.88 6.75 -13.14
N TYR A 481 -10.53 7.95 -12.63
CA TYR A 481 -9.71 8.02 -11.41
C TYR A 481 -10.45 7.39 -10.24
N ASN A 482 -9.68 6.84 -9.31
CA ASN A 482 -10.19 6.31 -8.05
C ASN A 482 -9.53 7.04 -6.88
N VAL A 483 -10.33 7.43 -5.89
CA VAL A 483 -9.82 8.06 -4.67
C VAL A 483 -10.42 7.36 -3.45
N ALA A 484 -9.53 6.94 -2.56
CA ALA A 484 -9.83 6.26 -1.32
C ALA A 484 -10.16 7.28 -0.21
N LEU A 485 -11.29 7.08 0.47
CA LEU A 485 -11.80 7.93 1.54
C LEU A 485 -12.12 7.09 2.79
N ASP A 486 -11.77 7.61 3.96
CA ASP A 486 -12.08 7.01 5.26
C ASP A 486 -13.28 7.73 5.92
N ILE A 487 -13.74 7.27 7.08
CA ILE A 487 -14.77 7.92 7.91
C ILE A 487 -14.38 9.38 8.12
N GLY A 488 -15.29 10.31 7.79
CA GLY A 488 -14.99 11.72 7.92
C GLY A 488 -15.95 12.64 7.19
N ASP A 489 -15.63 13.92 7.29
CA ASP A 489 -16.32 15.05 6.67
C ASP A 489 -15.41 15.63 5.59
N TYR A 490 -15.92 15.65 4.36
CA TYR A 490 -15.18 16.09 3.19
C TYR A 490 -15.93 17.23 2.50
N THR A 491 -15.48 18.46 2.77
CA THR A 491 -15.79 19.66 1.98
C THR A 491 -15.19 19.56 0.58
N LEU A 492 -15.60 20.42 -0.35
CA LEU A 492 -15.05 20.50 -1.69
C LEU A 492 -13.53 20.67 -1.67
N ALA A 493 -13.02 21.57 -0.83
CA ALA A 493 -11.58 21.80 -0.70
C ALA A 493 -10.84 20.53 -0.25
N GLN A 494 -11.43 19.74 0.65
CA GLN A 494 -10.84 18.48 1.12
C GLN A 494 -10.92 17.38 0.04
N LEU A 495 -12.00 17.33 -0.73
CA LEU A 495 -12.12 16.42 -1.88
C LEU A 495 -11.10 16.76 -2.96
N GLN A 496 -10.96 18.04 -3.31
CA GLN A 496 -9.98 18.53 -4.27
C GLN A 496 -8.54 18.26 -3.82
N SER A 497 -8.24 18.42 -2.52
CA SER A 497 -6.92 18.07 -1.97
C SER A 497 -6.59 16.57 -2.11
N LYS A 498 -7.61 15.74 -2.32
CA LYS A 498 -7.49 14.29 -2.57
C LYS A 498 -7.63 13.93 -4.05
N GLY A 499 -7.71 14.92 -4.94
CA GLY A 499 -7.81 14.73 -6.39
C GLY A 499 -9.22 14.49 -6.92
N ILE A 500 -10.26 14.66 -6.10
CA ILE A 500 -11.66 14.57 -6.53
C ILE A 500 -12.13 15.96 -6.94
N LEU A 501 -12.46 16.14 -8.22
CA LEU A 501 -12.96 17.41 -8.72
C LEU A 501 -14.40 17.65 -8.27
N ASP A 502 -14.80 18.92 -8.30
CA ASP A 502 -16.19 19.28 -8.04
C ASP A 502 -17.10 18.62 -9.07
N ASN A 503 -18.24 18.09 -8.63
CA ASN A 503 -19.25 17.53 -9.52
C ASN A 503 -18.72 16.44 -10.46
N ASP A 504 -17.85 15.56 -9.96
CA ASP A 504 -17.12 14.61 -10.81
C ASP A 504 -17.17 13.16 -10.30
N ILE A 505 -17.86 12.92 -9.18
CA ILE A 505 -18.12 11.54 -8.71
C ILE A 505 -19.27 10.94 -9.52
N SER A 506 -19.00 9.85 -10.24
CA SER A 506 -19.99 9.08 -11.01
C SER A 506 -20.27 7.68 -10.44
N SER A 507 -19.38 7.11 -9.64
CA SER A 507 -19.66 5.87 -8.92
C SER A 507 -18.77 5.71 -7.68
N PHE A 508 -19.12 4.79 -6.78
CA PHE A 508 -18.29 4.48 -5.60
C PHE A 508 -18.53 3.08 -5.06
N LYS A 509 -17.48 2.49 -4.48
CA LYS A 509 -17.57 1.28 -3.65
C LYS A 509 -17.53 1.67 -2.18
N LEU A 510 -18.38 1.07 -1.36
CA LEU A 510 -18.53 1.38 0.06
C LEU A 510 -18.45 0.08 0.88
N SER A 511 -17.53 0.06 1.84
CA SER A 511 -17.37 -1.06 2.76
C SER A 511 -18.67 -1.35 3.51
N LYS A 512 -18.99 -2.63 3.69
CA LYS A 512 -20.18 -3.04 4.45
C LYS A 512 -20.15 -2.46 5.86
N GLY A 513 -21.32 -2.09 6.36
CA GLY A 513 -21.45 -1.44 7.67
C GLY A 513 -21.17 0.06 7.67
N PHE A 514 -20.92 0.68 6.52
CA PHE A 514 -20.76 2.12 6.40
C PHE A 514 -21.89 2.77 5.61
N LYS A 515 -22.04 4.08 5.78
CA LYS A 515 -22.96 4.94 5.05
C LYS A 515 -22.19 6.15 4.54
N VAL A 516 -22.45 6.52 3.28
CA VAL A 516 -22.06 7.82 2.74
C VAL A 516 -23.31 8.67 2.51
N THR A 517 -23.23 9.95 2.88
CA THR A 517 -24.18 10.98 2.49
C THR A 517 -23.48 11.92 1.51
N LEU A 518 -23.97 11.97 0.27
CA LEU A 518 -23.53 12.95 -0.73
C LEU A 518 -24.36 14.23 -0.61
N TYR A 519 -23.74 15.39 -0.86
CA TYR A 519 -24.39 16.70 -0.83
C TYR A 519 -24.10 17.46 -2.13
N GLU A 520 -25.13 18.10 -2.68
CA GLU A 520 -25.06 18.95 -3.87
C GLU A 520 -24.27 20.25 -3.62
N GLY A 521 -24.29 20.78 -2.39
CA GLY A 521 -23.56 21.97 -2.02
C GLY A 521 -22.29 21.67 -1.22
N ASP A 522 -21.33 22.59 -1.24
CA ASP A 522 -20.17 22.54 -0.34
C ASP A 522 -20.60 22.72 1.12
N ASN A 523 -19.74 22.30 2.05
CA ASN A 523 -19.96 22.36 3.50
C ASN A 523 -21.26 21.67 3.93
N PHE A 524 -21.62 20.58 3.26
CA PHE A 524 -22.77 19.73 3.57
C PHE A 524 -24.12 20.45 3.46
N THR A 525 -24.24 21.33 2.46
CA THR A 525 -25.46 22.10 2.17
C THR A 525 -26.17 21.59 0.91
N GLY A 526 -27.37 22.10 0.61
CA GLY A 526 -28.13 21.70 -0.58
C GLY A 526 -28.87 20.37 -0.44
N GLU A 527 -29.28 19.79 -1.57
CA GLU A 527 -29.86 18.44 -1.58
C GLU A 527 -28.84 17.39 -1.12
N SER A 528 -29.30 16.33 -0.46
CA SER A 528 -28.44 15.25 0.02
C SER A 528 -29.04 13.86 -0.21
N LYS A 529 -28.21 12.83 -0.41
CA LYS A 529 -28.65 11.43 -0.57
C LYS A 529 -27.73 10.45 0.16
N ASP A 530 -28.36 9.54 0.89
CA ASP A 530 -27.69 8.48 1.65
C ASP A 530 -27.54 7.21 0.83
N PHE A 531 -26.38 6.55 0.96
CA PHE A 531 -26.09 5.26 0.36
C PHE A 531 -25.38 4.36 1.38
N THR A 532 -25.75 3.08 1.38
CA THR A 532 -25.24 2.07 2.33
C THR A 532 -24.60 0.86 1.63
N SER A 533 -24.37 0.99 0.33
CA SER A 533 -23.75 -0.03 -0.52
C SER A 533 -23.08 0.65 -1.71
N ASP A 534 -22.26 -0.10 -2.45
CA ASP A 534 -21.74 0.28 -3.76
C ASP A 534 -22.85 0.87 -4.64
N ASN A 535 -22.50 1.89 -5.42
CA ASN A 535 -23.44 2.56 -6.29
C ASN A 535 -22.77 3.09 -7.55
N VAL A 536 -23.44 2.90 -8.69
CA VAL A 536 -23.20 3.66 -9.91
C VAL A 536 -24.27 4.74 -9.94
N LEU A 537 -23.85 6.01 -9.88
CA LEU A 537 -24.77 7.12 -9.74
C LEU A 537 -25.57 7.31 -11.03
N THR A 538 -26.88 7.41 -10.89
CA THR A 538 -27.81 7.71 -11.99
C THR A 538 -27.85 9.22 -12.26
N ALA A 539 -28.46 9.65 -13.37
CA ALA A 539 -28.43 11.05 -13.84
C ALA A 539 -28.89 12.10 -12.80
N ASP A 540 -29.66 11.72 -11.78
CA ASP A 540 -30.08 12.58 -10.66
C ASP A 540 -28.94 12.93 -9.69
N TRP A 541 -27.87 12.13 -9.62
CA TRP A 541 -26.74 12.31 -8.70
C TRP A 541 -25.35 12.13 -9.33
N ASN A 542 -25.27 11.63 -10.56
CA ASN A 542 -24.03 11.52 -11.31
C ASN A 542 -23.42 12.90 -11.51
N ASN A 543 -22.15 13.08 -11.16
CA ASN A 543 -21.46 14.36 -11.32
C ASN A 543 -22.19 15.52 -10.62
N LYS A 544 -22.79 15.26 -9.45
CA LYS A 544 -23.56 16.26 -8.67
C LYS A 544 -23.02 16.47 -7.24
N ALA A 545 -22.15 15.60 -6.77
CA ALA A 545 -21.64 15.70 -5.40
C ALA A 545 -20.52 16.76 -5.30
N THR A 546 -20.72 17.75 -4.45
CA THR A 546 -19.73 18.79 -4.11
C THR A 546 -19.11 18.58 -2.73
N SER A 547 -19.82 17.96 -1.80
CA SER A 547 -19.28 17.52 -0.50
C SER A 547 -19.89 16.20 -0.05
N LEU A 548 -19.23 15.47 0.86
CA LEU A 548 -19.74 14.20 1.37
C LEU A 548 -19.35 13.90 2.82
N ARG A 549 -20.18 13.09 3.48
CA ARG A 549 -19.93 12.58 4.84
C ARG A 549 -19.95 11.06 4.85
N ILE A 550 -18.93 10.44 5.43
CA ILE A 550 -18.84 8.98 5.59
C ILE A 550 -18.91 8.64 7.07
N ARG A 551 -19.77 7.70 7.44
CA ARG A 551 -20.04 7.26 8.83
C ARG A 551 -20.19 5.75 8.92
N ALA A 552 -19.97 5.21 10.12
CA ALA A 552 -20.46 3.87 10.44
C ALA A 552 -22.01 3.85 10.35
N ASN A 553 -22.56 2.67 10.07
CA ASN A 553 -23.99 2.43 9.91
C ASN A 553 -24.42 1.23 10.77
N GLY A 554 -23.96 1.23 12.03
CA GLY A 554 -24.25 0.19 13.01
C GLY A 554 -25.36 0.58 13.99
N ASP A 555 -25.87 -0.39 14.75
CA ASP A 555 -26.80 -0.15 15.85
C ASP A 555 -26.12 0.71 16.93
N VAL A 556 -26.70 1.85 17.28
CA VAL A 556 -26.11 2.81 18.23
C VAL A 556 -26.42 2.51 19.70
N ASN A 557 -27.26 1.49 19.99
CA ASN A 557 -27.83 1.27 21.32
C ASN A 557 -27.20 0.09 22.09
N LEU A 558 -26.01 -0.37 21.69
CA LEU A 558 -25.32 -1.51 22.31
C LEU A 558 -24.24 -1.08 23.32
N GLY A 559 -23.97 0.22 23.45
CA GLY A 559 -22.90 0.75 24.30
C GLY A 559 -23.21 0.65 25.79
N GLY A 560 -22.17 0.50 26.62
CA GLY A 560 -22.28 0.47 28.08
C GLY A 560 -22.86 -0.84 28.63
N VAL A 561 -22.92 -1.89 27.79
CA VAL A 561 -23.49 -3.19 28.14
C VAL A 561 -22.43 -4.28 27.94
N ILE A 562 -22.45 -5.28 28.82
CA ILE A 562 -21.61 -6.48 28.73
C ILE A 562 -22.45 -7.61 28.14
N TYR A 563 -21.91 -8.30 27.15
CA TYR A 563 -22.58 -9.39 26.44
C TYR A 563 -21.77 -10.68 26.46
N ASN A 564 -22.47 -11.80 26.50
CA ASN A 564 -21.97 -13.05 25.93
C ASN A 564 -22.37 -13.07 24.44
N LEU A 565 -21.43 -13.43 23.57
CA LEU A 565 -21.65 -13.46 22.12
C LEU A 565 -21.84 -14.91 21.68
N GLN A 566 -23.09 -15.35 21.49
CA GLN A 566 -23.40 -16.72 21.11
C GLN A 566 -23.49 -16.87 19.60
N ASN A 567 -22.70 -17.76 19.00
CA ASN A 567 -22.70 -17.99 17.57
C ASN A 567 -23.98 -18.69 17.11
N ARG A 568 -24.56 -18.25 15.98
CA ARG A 568 -25.81 -18.80 15.44
C ARG A 568 -25.67 -20.24 14.94
N ASN A 569 -24.52 -20.59 14.37
CA ASN A 569 -24.30 -21.91 13.78
C ASN A 569 -24.06 -22.99 14.84
N SER A 570 -23.24 -22.72 15.85
CA SER A 570 -22.81 -23.72 16.85
C SER A 570 -23.55 -23.64 18.19
N ASN A 571 -24.20 -22.51 18.50
CA ASN A 571 -24.68 -22.15 19.84
C ASN A 571 -23.60 -22.02 20.92
N LEU A 572 -22.31 -22.05 20.54
CA LEU A 572 -21.17 -21.79 21.42
C LEU A 572 -20.92 -20.28 21.57
N ASN A 573 -20.26 -19.88 22.65
CA ASN A 573 -19.96 -18.47 22.94
C ASN A 573 -18.56 -18.10 22.46
N MET A 574 -18.37 -16.86 22.02
CA MET A 574 -17.05 -16.28 21.82
C MET A 574 -16.26 -16.32 23.14
N ASP A 575 -14.98 -16.69 23.04
CA ASP A 575 -14.12 -16.97 24.18
C ASP A 575 -12.69 -16.51 23.86
N VAL A 576 -12.08 -15.73 24.76
CA VAL A 576 -10.63 -15.55 24.73
C VAL A 576 -9.98 -16.83 25.24
N TRP A 577 -9.43 -17.61 24.31
CA TRP A 577 -9.08 -19.00 24.52
C TRP A 577 -8.10 -19.17 25.67
N GLY A 578 -8.43 -20.12 26.56
CA GLY A 578 -7.63 -20.41 27.76
C GLY A 578 -7.59 -19.26 28.77
N SER A 579 -8.52 -18.29 28.70
CA SER A 579 -8.53 -17.09 29.55
C SER A 579 -7.22 -16.30 29.50
N SER A 580 -6.56 -16.27 28.33
CA SER A 580 -5.26 -15.61 28.16
C SER A 580 -5.31 -14.15 28.63
N LEU A 581 -4.28 -13.70 29.36
CA LEU A 581 -4.05 -12.29 29.70
C LEU A 581 -2.99 -11.64 28.80
N SER A 582 -2.40 -12.42 27.89
CA SER A 582 -1.35 -11.96 26.99
C SER A 582 -1.93 -11.21 25.81
N ASN A 583 -1.18 -10.21 25.35
CA ASN A 583 -1.34 -9.62 24.03
C ASN A 583 -1.27 -10.73 22.97
N GLY A 584 -2.16 -10.70 21.98
CA GLY A 584 -2.27 -11.73 20.96
C GLY A 584 -2.98 -13.01 21.43
N GLY A 585 -3.64 -13.00 22.60
CA GLY A 585 -4.50 -14.10 23.02
C GLY A 585 -5.57 -14.37 21.98
N ILE A 586 -5.59 -15.59 21.43
CA ILE A 586 -6.49 -15.98 20.35
C ILE A 586 -7.94 -16.04 20.84
N VAL A 587 -8.87 -15.59 20.01
CA VAL A 587 -10.31 -15.73 20.22
C VAL A 587 -10.81 -16.96 19.48
N ALA A 588 -11.58 -17.76 20.18
CA ALA A 588 -12.22 -18.97 19.69
C ALA A 588 -13.70 -18.96 20.09
N GLN A 589 -14.43 -20.02 19.74
CA GLN A 589 -15.71 -20.32 20.38
C GLN A 589 -15.56 -21.41 21.43
N ALA A 590 -16.35 -21.36 22.50
CA ALA A 590 -16.36 -22.37 23.53
C ALA A 590 -17.73 -22.60 24.18
N VAL A 591 -17.85 -23.69 24.93
CA VAL A 591 -19.05 -23.97 25.74
C VAL A 591 -19.28 -22.83 26.72
N ALA A 592 -20.54 -22.41 26.90
CA ALA A 592 -20.89 -21.28 27.75
C ALA A 592 -20.45 -21.50 29.21
N THR A 593 -19.71 -20.55 29.76
CA THR A 593 -19.29 -20.51 31.17
C THR A 593 -19.72 -19.19 31.84
N ALA A 594 -19.50 -19.09 33.16
CA ALA A 594 -19.70 -17.86 33.91
C ALA A 594 -18.42 -16.98 33.98
N GLU A 595 -17.34 -17.40 33.33
CA GLU A 595 -16.02 -16.78 33.42
C GLU A 595 -15.93 -15.45 32.66
N GLY A 596 -14.96 -14.62 33.02
CA GLY A 596 -14.78 -13.28 32.44
C GLY A 596 -14.32 -13.27 30.98
N ASN A 597 -13.68 -14.35 30.52
CA ASN A 597 -13.12 -14.47 29.16
C ASN A 597 -14.18 -14.71 28.07
N GLN A 598 -15.45 -14.90 28.45
CA GLN A 598 -16.60 -14.96 27.54
C GLN A 598 -17.53 -13.73 27.63
N LYS A 599 -17.15 -12.75 28.45
CA LYS A 599 -17.93 -11.52 28.68
C LYS A 599 -17.25 -10.37 27.98
N PHE A 600 -17.96 -9.71 27.08
CA PHE A 600 -17.43 -8.64 26.25
C PHE A 600 -18.19 -7.34 26.51
N ALA A 601 -17.48 -6.33 27.02
CA ALA A 601 -18.00 -4.98 27.19
C ALA A 601 -17.96 -4.21 25.87
N PHE A 602 -19.11 -3.64 25.49
CA PHE A 602 -19.25 -2.85 24.27
C PHE A 602 -19.17 -1.36 24.63
N THR A 603 -18.17 -0.67 24.09
CA THR A 603 -18.02 0.79 24.23
C THR A 603 -18.31 1.44 22.89
N HIS A 604 -19.37 2.25 22.82
CA HIS A 604 -19.73 2.99 21.62
C HIS A 604 -18.76 4.14 21.38
N LEU A 605 -18.26 4.26 20.15
CA LEU A 605 -17.28 5.26 19.72
C LEU A 605 -17.92 6.37 18.85
N GLY A 606 -19.23 6.29 18.59
CA GLY A 606 -19.97 7.17 17.68
C GLY A 606 -20.52 6.41 16.46
N ASP A 607 -21.68 6.84 15.96
CA ASP A 607 -22.33 6.37 14.71
C ASP A 607 -22.44 4.83 14.52
N GLY A 608 -22.40 4.07 15.61
CA GLY A 608 -22.56 2.61 15.60
C GLY A 608 -21.23 1.86 15.46
N LEU A 609 -20.10 2.55 15.61
CA LEU A 609 -18.77 2.00 15.74
C LEU A 609 -18.47 1.66 17.21
N TYR A 610 -17.83 0.53 17.46
CA TYR A 610 -17.59 0.00 18.80
C TYR A 610 -16.16 -0.46 19.02
N LYS A 611 -15.70 -0.28 20.25
CA LYS A 611 -14.64 -1.07 20.87
C LYS A 611 -15.31 -2.22 21.64
N ILE A 612 -14.78 -3.44 21.51
CA ILE A 612 -15.31 -4.64 22.19
C ILE A 612 -14.21 -5.20 23.09
N THR A 613 -14.40 -5.20 24.41
CA THR A 613 -13.36 -5.52 25.41
C THR A 613 -13.69 -6.78 26.19
N ALA A 614 -12.75 -7.73 26.28
CA ALA A 614 -12.91 -8.90 27.14
C ALA A 614 -12.74 -8.51 28.62
N GLU A 615 -13.71 -8.86 29.46
CA GLU A 615 -13.77 -8.40 30.85
C GLU A 615 -12.62 -8.93 31.72
N HIS A 616 -12.13 -10.15 31.47
CA HIS A 616 -11.07 -10.75 32.30
C HIS A 616 -9.69 -10.10 32.08
N SER A 617 -9.38 -9.68 30.85
CA SER A 617 -8.08 -9.14 30.46
C SER A 617 -8.08 -7.62 30.37
N GLY A 618 -9.25 -6.99 30.18
CA GLY A 618 -9.37 -5.57 29.86
C GLY A 618 -8.87 -5.21 28.45
N GLN A 619 -8.55 -6.21 27.62
CA GLN A 619 -8.05 -6.04 26.27
C GLN A 619 -9.19 -6.04 25.24
N SER A 620 -9.02 -5.27 24.17
CA SER A 620 -9.98 -5.18 23.07
C SER A 620 -9.80 -6.34 22.10
N LEU A 621 -10.92 -6.80 21.51
CA LEU A 621 -10.87 -7.58 20.28
C LEU A 621 -10.07 -6.83 19.23
N ASN A 622 -9.31 -7.59 18.46
CA ASN A 622 -8.32 -7.12 17.51
C ASN A 622 -8.26 -8.09 16.32
N ILE A 623 -8.31 -7.57 15.10
CA ILE A 623 -7.96 -8.34 13.91
C ILE A 623 -6.44 -8.37 13.80
N ASP A 624 -5.87 -9.57 13.71
CA ASP A 624 -4.43 -9.77 13.77
C ASP A 624 -3.68 -9.10 12.61
N ASP A 625 -2.49 -8.56 12.92
CA ASP A 625 -1.59 -7.90 11.97
C ASP A 625 -2.21 -6.83 11.07
N TYR A 626 -3.36 -6.24 11.47
CA TYR A 626 -4.12 -5.28 10.65
C TYR A 626 -4.50 -5.83 9.26
N SER A 627 -4.43 -7.15 9.08
CA SER A 627 -4.68 -7.78 7.79
C SER A 627 -6.16 -7.67 7.41
N SER A 628 -6.43 -7.47 6.13
CA SER A 628 -7.77 -7.55 5.54
C SER A 628 -8.07 -8.92 4.94
N ASP A 629 -7.18 -9.89 5.08
CA ASP A 629 -7.29 -11.19 4.42
C ASP A 629 -8.36 -12.10 5.04
N ASN A 630 -8.88 -13.01 4.22
CA ASN A 630 -9.75 -14.07 4.72
C ASN A 630 -8.94 -15.04 5.58
N GLY A 631 -9.49 -15.44 6.72
CA GLY A 631 -8.87 -16.41 7.63
C GLY A 631 -7.99 -15.80 8.71
N THR A 632 -7.75 -14.48 8.68
CA THR A 632 -7.02 -13.75 9.72
C THR A 632 -7.71 -13.91 11.06
N ALA A 633 -6.96 -14.29 12.08
CA ALA A 633 -7.49 -14.57 13.41
C ALA A 633 -8.01 -13.29 14.08
N VAL A 634 -9.05 -13.47 14.91
CA VAL A 634 -9.39 -12.49 15.95
C VAL A 634 -8.59 -12.84 17.19
N ASN A 635 -7.89 -11.86 17.75
CA ASN A 635 -7.18 -11.97 19.01
C ASN A 635 -7.52 -10.77 19.91
N GLN A 636 -6.80 -10.60 21.01
CA GLN A 636 -6.97 -9.45 21.90
C GLN A 636 -5.67 -8.66 22.08
N TYR A 637 -5.80 -7.34 22.20
CA TYR A 637 -4.71 -6.41 22.50
C TYR A 637 -5.20 -5.22 23.34
N PRO A 638 -4.30 -4.52 24.07
CA PRO A 638 -4.64 -3.22 24.64
C PRO A 638 -5.21 -2.28 23.57
N TYR A 639 -6.31 -1.60 23.92
CA TYR A 639 -6.98 -0.72 22.98
C TYR A 639 -6.14 0.53 22.68
N ASN A 640 -5.85 0.78 21.41
CA ASN A 640 -5.09 1.94 20.94
C ASN A 640 -5.86 2.79 19.89
N ALA A 641 -7.16 2.52 19.72
CA ALA A 641 -8.02 3.16 18.73
C ALA A 641 -7.64 2.91 17.26
N ALA A 642 -6.83 1.89 16.97
CA ALA A 642 -6.54 1.47 15.60
C ALA A 642 -7.78 0.88 14.89
N PRO A 643 -7.89 0.99 13.55
CA PRO A 643 -9.06 0.52 12.80
C PRO A 643 -9.32 -0.99 12.93
N ASN A 644 -8.29 -1.81 13.13
CA ASN A 644 -8.41 -3.25 13.33
C ASN A 644 -8.96 -3.64 14.73
N GLN A 645 -9.18 -2.66 15.62
CA GLN A 645 -9.82 -2.82 16.93
C GLN A 645 -11.19 -2.13 17.02
N GLN A 646 -11.73 -1.70 15.88
CA GLN A 646 -13.01 -1.01 15.79
C GLN A 646 -13.97 -1.82 14.93
N PHE A 647 -15.20 -1.97 15.44
CA PHE A 647 -16.18 -2.88 14.85
C PHE A 647 -17.54 -2.18 14.67
N VAL A 648 -18.18 -2.41 13.54
CA VAL A 648 -19.57 -2.00 13.30
C VAL A 648 -20.50 -3.18 13.59
N LEU A 649 -21.58 -2.92 14.31
CA LEU A 649 -22.56 -3.94 14.68
C LEU A 649 -23.83 -3.77 13.84
N VAL A 650 -24.09 -4.70 12.93
CA VAL A 650 -25.23 -4.63 12.01
C VAL A 650 -26.26 -5.69 12.38
N SER A 651 -27.48 -5.27 12.69
CA SER A 651 -28.60 -6.17 13.01
C SER A 651 -29.03 -6.97 11.78
N THR A 652 -29.33 -8.26 11.96
CA THR A 652 -29.94 -9.12 10.93
C THR A 652 -31.46 -9.06 10.94
N GLY A 653 -32.07 -8.28 11.83
CA GLY A 653 -33.53 -8.09 11.95
C GLY A 653 -34.26 -9.17 12.76
N ASP A 654 -33.62 -10.29 13.05
CA ASP A 654 -34.17 -11.45 13.79
C ASP A 654 -33.49 -11.69 15.16
N GLY A 655 -32.84 -10.65 15.70
CA GLY A 655 -32.20 -10.68 17.02
C GLY A 655 -30.75 -11.17 17.02
N TYR A 656 -30.15 -11.39 15.85
CA TYR A 656 -28.72 -11.62 15.67
C TYR A 656 -28.02 -10.37 15.10
N TYR A 657 -26.70 -10.36 15.22
CA TYR A 657 -25.84 -9.27 14.77
C TYR A 657 -24.65 -9.81 13.99
N LYS A 658 -24.27 -9.09 12.95
CA LYS A 658 -22.99 -9.20 12.27
C LYS A 658 -22.01 -8.23 12.95
N ILE A 659 -20.80 -8.72 13.22
CA ILE A 659 -19.70 -7.89 13.75
C ILE A 659 -18.73 -7.66 12.59
N ILE A 660 -18.59 -6.40 12.17
CA ILE A 660 -17.84 -6.01 10.97
C ILE A 660 -16.59 -5.24 11.39
N PRO A 661 -15.37 -5.76 11.18
CA PRO A 661 -14.16 -5.00 11.44
C PRO A 661 -14.05 -3.80 10.50
N ARG A 662 -13.76 -2.61 11.03
CA ARG A 662 -13.57 -1.38 10.23
C ARG A 662 -12.46 -1.57 9.19
N ILE A 663 -11.39 -2.28 9.54
CA ILE A 663 -10.21 -2.47 8.67
C ILE A 663 -10.52 -3.23 7.37
N SER A 664 -11.59 -4.03 7.31
CA SER A 664 -11.82 -4.93 6.17
C SER A 664 -13.25 -4.96 5.63
N GLY A 665 -14.25 -4.52 6.40
CA GLY A 665 -15.66 -4.64 6.01
C GLY A 665 -16.18 -6.09 5.94
N LYS A 666 -15.40 -7.06 6.44
CA LYS A 666 -15.70 -8.50 6.49
C LYS A 666 -16.51 -8.86 7.74
N LEU A 667 -16.79 -10.15 7.97
CA LEU A 667 -17.44 -10.62 9.19
C LEU A 667 -16.44 -11.26 10.14
N VAL A 668 -16.58 -10.96 11.43
CA VAL A 668 -16.05 -11.84 12.48
C VAL A 668 -16.91 -13.10 12.52
N GLU A 669 -16.30 -14.24 12.19
CA GLU A 669 -16.96 -15.53 12.08
C GLU A 669 -16.15 -16.67 12.71
N VAL A 670 -16.81 -17.81 12.91
CA VAL A 670 -16.15 -19.06 13.29
C VAL A 670 -15.66 -19.77 12.03
N SER A 671 -14.38 -20.15 12.01
CA SER A 671 -13.75 -20.74 10.83
C SER A 671 -14.43 -22.04 10.38
N ASP A 672 -14.54 -22.21 9.06
CA ASP A 672 -15.03 -23.42 8.40
C ASP A 672 -16.43 -23.89 8.85
N PHE A 673 -17.27 -22.97 9.36
CA PHE A 673 -18.57 -23.31 9.96
C PHE A 673 -18.47 -24.35 11.09
N SER A 674 -17.32 -24.42 11.76
CA SER A 674 -17.06 -25.42 12.79
C SER A 674 -18.03 -25.28 13.97
N SER A 675 -18.45 -26.40 14.52
CA SER A 675 -19.20 -26.48 15.78
C SER A 675 -18.34 -26.99 16.94
N ALA A 676 -17.03 -27.15 16.73
CA ALA A 676 -16.10 -27.63 17.74
C ALA A 676 -15.80 -26.56 18.81
N ASP A 677 -15.67 -27.00 20.05
CA ASP A 677 -15.09 -26.24 21.15
C ASP A 677 -13.62 -25.92 20.84
N GLY A 678 -13.24 -24.65 20.95
CA GLY A 678 -11.92 -24.14 20.57
C GLY A 678 -11.74 -23.83 19.09
N ALA A 679 -12.79 -23.90 18.27
CA ALA A 679 -12.68 -23.47 16.88
C ALA A 679 -12.35 -21.98 16.78
N LYS A 680 -11.41 -21.64 15.91
CA LYS A 680 -10.87 -20.29 15.73
C LYS A 680 -11.97 -19.32 15.29
N VAL A 681 -11.99 -18.13 15.89
CA VAL A 681 -12.73 -16.99 15.37
C VAL A 681 -11.80 -16.18 14.48
N GLN A 682 -12.26 -15.84 13.28
CA GLN A 682 -11.49 -15.19 12.22
C GLN A 682 -12.33 -14.13 11.52
N GLN A 683 -11.74 -13.36 10.61
CA GLN A 683 -12.51 -12.59 9.64
C GLN A 683 -12.68 -13.34 8.32
N TRP A 684 -13.83 -13.16 7.67
CA TRP A 684 -14.12 -13.71 6.34
C TRP A 684 -15.17 -12.88 5.59
N GLU A 685 -15.13 -12.89 4.26
CA GLU A 685 -16.14 -12.24 3.42
C GLU A 685 -17.57 -12.63 3.79
N ASP A 686 -18.49 -11.66 3.79
CA ASP A 686 -19.91 -11.88 4.03
C ASP A 686 -20.60 -12.46 2.78
N VAL A 687 -20.67 -13.79 2.73
CA VAL A 687 -21.25 -14.58 1.64
C VAL A 687 -22.48 -15.36 2.11
N ASN A 688 -23.49 -15.48 1.24
CA ASN A 688 -24.59 -16.45 1.37
C ASN A 688 -25.30 -16.51 2.74
N SER A 689 -25.46 -15.38 3.44
CA SER A 689 -26.07 -15.34 4.78
C SER A 689 -25.40 -16.27 5.80
N GLN A 690 -24.07 -16.35 5.81
CA GLN A 690 -23.30 -17.28 6.66
C GLN A 690 -23.67 -17.21 8.15
N ALA A 691 -24.20 -18.30 8.70
CA ALA A 691 -24.57 -18.38 10.12
C ALA A 691 -23.34 -18.40 11.04
N SER A 692 -22.17 -18.80 10.54
CA SER A 692 -20.88 -18.75 11.25
C SER A 692 -20.46 -17.34 11.66
N GLY A 693 -20.94 -16.31 10.95
CA GLY A 693 -20.64 -14.89 11.21
C GLY A 693 -21.77 -14.11 11.89
N GLN A 694 -22.77 -14.79 12.46
CA GLN A 694 -23.91 -14.18 13.11
C GLN A 694 -23.93 -14.50 14.60
N TRP A 695 -24.06 -13.47 15.42
CA TRP A 695 -23.90 -13.55 16.86
C TRP A 695 -25.15 -13.05 17.57
N LYS A 696 -25.68 -13.83 18.50
CA LYS A 696 -26.71 -13.40 19.43
C LYS A 696 -26.04 -12.69 20.60
N LEU A 697 -26.41 -11.43 20.83
CA LEU A 697 -25.91 -10.64 21.93
C LEU A 697 -26.74 -10.91 23.19
N ILE A 698 -26.22 -11.72 24.11
CA ILE A 698 -26.92 -12.08 25.36
C ILE A 698 -26.41 -11.14 26.45
N LYS A 699 -27.26 -10.20 26.89
CA LYS A 699 -26.91 -9.27 27.97
C LYS A 699 -26.51 -10.05 29.22
N VAL A 700 -25.31 -9.80 29.71
CA VAL A 700 -24.89 -10.26 31.04
C VAL A 700 -25.62 -9.38 32.04
N GLY A 701 -26.57 -9.98 32.76
CA GLY A 701 -27.40 -9.24 33.69
C GLY A 701 -26.55 -8.57 34.77
N SER A 702 -26.43 -7.25 34.70
CA SER A 702 -26.21 -6.44 35.88
C SER A 702 -27.50 -6.51 36.68
N LEU A 703 -27.52 -7.33 37.74
CA LEU A 703 -28.37 -6.97 38.88
C LEU A 703 -27.81 -5.63 39.36
N GLY A 704 -28.46 -4.54 38.93
CA GLY A 704 -28.13 -3.19 39.34
C GLY A 704 -28.20 -3.07 40.86
N VAL A 705 -27.07 -3.32 41.50
CA VAL A 705 -26.74 -2.74 42.80
C VAL A 705 -25.73 -1.67 42.45
N GLU A 706 -26.23 -0.45 42.27
CA GLU A 706 -25.37 0.73 42.36
C GLU A 706 -24.56 0.61 43.65
N THR A 707 -23.24 0.69 43.50
CA THR A 707 -22.31 0.86 44.61
C THR A 707 -22.54 2.23 45.24
N GLN A 708 -23.57 2.35 46.07
CA GLN A 708 -23.65 3.40 47.07
C GLN A 708 -23.25 2.84 48.43
N ASN A 709 -22.04 3.23 48.84
CA ASN A 709 -21.57 3.38 50.20
C ASN A 709 -21.77 2.22 51.19
N LYS A 710 -20.63 1.62 51.58
CA LYS A 710 -20.46 0.75 52.77
C LYS A 710 -21.42 1.11 53.92
N ILE A 711 -22.22 0.14 54.35
CA ILE A 711 -22.43 -0.13 55.78
C ILE A 711 -21.96 -1.58 56.04
N PRO A 712 -21.20 -1.85 57.12
CA PRO A 712 -20.80 -3.20 57.51
C PRO A 712 -21.98 -4.01 58.04
N SER A 713 -21.88 -5.35 57.97
CA SER A 713 -22.76 -6.37 58.56
C SER A 713 -23.82 -6.94 57.61
N ALA A 714 -23.68 -8.22 57.28
CA ALA A 714 -24.62 -8.96 56.46
C ALA A 714 -26.03 -9.00 57.10
N VAL A 715 -27.01 -8.40 56.43
CA VAL A 715 -28.43 -8.61 56.73
C VAL A 715 -28.83 -10.01 56.27
N TYR A 716 -29.31 -10.83 57.20
CA TYR A 716 -29.86 -12.17 56.98
C TYR A 716 -31.35 -12.18 57.31
N LEU A 717 -32.11 -12.87 56.45
CA LEU A 717 -33.53 -13.15 56.61
C LEU A 717 -33.70 -14.57 57.12
N TYR A 718 -34.55 -14.76 58.12
CA TYR A 718 -34.88 -16.09 58.62
C TYR A 718 -36.33 -16.14 59.12
N PRO A 719 -36.99 -17.31 59.13
CA PRO A 719 -36.58 -18.51 58.40
C PRO A 719 -36.65 -18.26 56.89
N ASN A 720 -35.81 -18.95 56.10
CA ASN A 720 -35.90 -18.96 54.64
C ASN A 720 -35.68 -20.40 54.17
N PRO A 721 -36.72 -21.13 53.71
CA PRO A 721 -38.06 -20.65 53.37
C PRO A 721 -38.94 -20.20 54.56
N ALA A 722 -39.73 -19.16 54.35
CA ALA A 722 -40.60 -18.52 55.35
C ALA A 722 -42.08 -18.87 55.14
N GLU A 723 -42.84 -18.97 56.23
CA GLU A 723 -44.28 -19.25 56.17
C GLU A 723 -45.10 -17.96 56.26
N ASN A 724 -45.28 -17.35 57.43
CA ASN A 724 -46.10 -16.13 57.56
C ASN A 724 -45.31 -14.87 57.91
N THR A 725 -44.09 -15.02 58.41
CA THR A 725 -43.30 -13.90 58.93
C THR A 725 -41.84 -14.09 58.60
N LEU A 726 -41.19 -13.01 58.15
CA LEU A 726 -39.73 -12.91 57.99
C LEU A 726 -39.15 -12.11 59.14
N PHE A 727 -38.04 -12.59 59.70
CA PHE A 727 -37.26 -11.95 60.74
C PHE A 727 -35.93 -11.47 60.16
N PHE A 728 -35.45 -10.35 60.70
CA PHE A 728 -34.15 -9.76 60.36
C PHE A 728 -33.19 -9.94 61.53
N ASN A 729 -31.92 -10.22 61.23
CA ASN A 729 -30.87 -10.29 62.26
C ASN A 729 -30.33 -8.91 62.66
N THR A 730 -30.66 -7.88 61.88
CA THR A 730 -30.28 -6.48 62.09
C THR A 730 -31.51 -5.62 62.32
N ASP A 731 -31.38 -4.52 63.06
CA ASP A 731 -32.49 -3.62 63.35
C ASP A 731 -33.01 -2.85 62.12
N ILE A 732 -34.28 -3.09 61.76
CA ILE A 732 -35.00 -2.47 60.65
C ILE A 732 -36.13 -1.53 61.12
N LYS A 733 -36.20 -1.17 62.39
CA LYS A 733 -37.15 -0.16 62.89
C LYS A 733 -36.97 1.19 62.19
N GLY A 734 -38.06 1.88 61.91
CA GLY A 734 -38.12 3.11 61.12
C GLY A 734 -37.86 2.95 59.62
N SER A 735 -37.89 1.73 59.07
CA SER A 735 -37.60 1.48 57.64
C SER A 735 -38.85 1.31 56.77
N ASN A 736 -38.70 1.55 55.47
CA ASN A 736 -39.70 1.21 54.45
C ASN A 736 -39.29 -0.09 53.76
N VAL A 737 -40.15 -1.09 53.81
CA VAL A 737 -39.96 -2.41 53.21
C VAL A 737 -40.82 -2.55 51.96
N SER A 738 -40.23 -3.06 50.87
CA SER A 738 -40.92 -3.41 49.63
C SER A 738 -40.56 -4.84 49.23
N VAL A 739 -41.55 -5.68 48.91
CA VAL A 739 -41.36 -7.04 48.39
C VAL A 739 -41.80 -7.10 46.95
N PHE A 740 -40.98 -7.72 46.11
CA PHE A 740 -41.20 -7.91 44.69
C PHE A 740 -41.29 -9.39 44.34
N SER A 741 -42.15 -9.75 43.39
CA SER A 741 -42.17 -11.08 42.78
C SER A 741 -40.87 -11.35 42.02
N SER A 742 -40.62 -12.61 41.65
CA SER A 742 -39.49 -12.96 40.77
C SER A 742 -39.55 -12.31 39.39
N ALA A 743 -40.72 -11.82 38.97
CA ALA A 743 -40.92 -11.06 37.74
C ALA A 743 -40.72 -9.53 37.92
N GLY A 744 -40.37 -9.07 39.13
CA GLY A 744 -40.08 -7.67 39.42
C GLY A 744 -41.30 -6.80 39.78
N SER A 745 -42.50 -7.38 39.87
CA SER A 745 -43.71 -6.65 40.28
C SER A 745 -43.74 -6.42 41.79
N LEU A 746 -44.07 -5.21 42.25
CA LEU A 746 -44.26 -4.92 43.68
C LEU A 746 -45.50 -5.64 44.21
N VAL A 747 -45.34 -6.50 45.21
CA VAL A 747 -46.42 -7.34 45.79
C VAL A 747 -46.74 -7.02 47.24
N LEU A 748 -45.81 -6.40 47.99
CA LEU A 748 -46.04 -5.94 49.36
C LEU A 748 -45.22 -4.70 49.64
N LYS A 749 -45.79 -3.75 50.37
CA LYS A 749 -45.08 -2.58 50.89
C LYS A 749 -45.54 -2.33 52.32
N GLN A 750 -44.59 -2.16 53.24
CA GLN A 750 -44.85 -2.00 54.67
C GLN A 750 -43.85 -1.02 55.28
N ASN A 751 -44.34 -0.11 56.12
CA ASN A 751 -43.48 0.73 56.98
C ASN A 751 -43.31 0.01 58.31
N ILE A 752 -42.07 -0.10 58.77
CA ILE A 752 -41.72 -0.80 60.00
C ILE A 752 -41.46 0.26 61.06
N GLU A 753 -42.38 0.41 61.98
CA GLU A 753 -42.26 1.42 63.05
C GLU A 753 -41.37 0.87 64.18
N ASP A 754 -41.82 -0.18 64.89
CA ASP A 754 -41.14 -0.68 66.10
C ASP A 754 -40.81 -2.18 66.12
N SER A 755 -41.04 -2.92 65.02
CA SER A 755 -40.74 -4.36 64.91
C SER A 755 -39.47 -4.66 64.10
N ASN A 756 -38.97 -5.89 64.19
CA ASN A 756 -37.85 -6.37 63.36
C ASN A 756 -38.28 -7.49 62.40
N THR A 757 -39.56 -7.44 61.99
CA THR A 757 -40.24 -8.50 61.26
C THR A 757 -41.12 -7.93 60.16
N VAL A 758 -41.37 -8.73 59.13
CA VAL A 758 -42.28 -8.40 58.03
C VAL A 758 -43.30 -9.53 57.89
N ASP A 759 -44.59 -9.18 57.88
CA ASP A 759 -45.69 -10.13 57.64
C ASP A 759 -45.80 -10.40 56.14
N ILE A 760 -45.69 -11.67 55.77
CA ILE A 760 -45.76 -12.16 54.38
C ILE A 760 -46.87 -13.19 54.19
N SER A 761 -47.79 -13.32 55.16
CA SER A 761 -48.89 -14.28 55.14
C SER A 761 -49.79 -14.17 53.90
N ARG A 762 -49.87 -12.97 53.32
CA ARG A 762 -50.67 -12.68 52.11
C ARG A 762 -49.99 -13.04 50.79
N LEU A 763 -48.71 -13.41 50.82
CA LEU A 763 -47.99 -13.82 49.61
C LEU A 763 -48.31 -15.28 49.29
N GLN A 764 -48.47 -15.61 48.01
CA GLN A 764 -48.55 -17.01 47.58
C GLN A 764 -47.17 -17.67 47.62
N ALA A 765 -47.13 -19.01 47.71
CA ALA A 765 -45.89 -19.78 47.66
C ALA A 765 -45.06 -19.40 46.41
N GLY A 766 -43.77 -19.11 46.58
CA GLY A 766 -42.95 -18.62 45.49
C GLY A 766 -41.65 -17.95 45.91
N THR A 767 -40.90 -17.46 44.92
CA THR A 767 -39.65 -16.72 45.13
C THR A 767 -39.90 -15.22 45.10
N TYR A 768 -39.38 -14.51 46.10
CA TYR A 768 -39.54 -13.07 46.24
C TYR A 768 -38.23 -12.38 46.59
N PHE A 769 -38.16 -11.08 46.29
CA PHE A 769 -37.07 -10.20 46.69
C PHE A 769 -37.61 -9.12 47.62
N ILE A 770 -37.05 -9.00 48.81
CA ILE A 770 -37.40 -7.97 49.80
C ILE A 770 -36.31 -6.91 49.82
N THR A 771 -36.73 -5.64 49.69
CA THR A 771 -35.89 -4.45 49.77
C THR A 771 -36.24 -3.70 51.04
N VAL A 772 -35.25 -3.46 51.91
CA VAL A 772 -35.38 -2.61 53.09
C VAL A 772 -34.71 -1.28 52.81
N ASN A 773 -35.43 -0.18 53.01
CA ASN A 773 -34.92 1.18 52.86
C ASN A 773 -35.01 1.93 54.20
N LYS A 774 -33.86 2.21 54.82
CA LYS A 774 -33.75 2.98 56.07
C LYS A 774 -32.85 4.18 55.81
N GLU A 775 -33.39 5.38 56.02
CA GLU A 775 -32.66 6.65 55.85
C GLU A 775 -31.96 6.78 54.48
N GLY A 776 -32.61 6.33 53.40
CA GLY A 776 -32.08 6.40 52.03
C GLY A 776 -31.14 5.25 51.65
N LYS A 777 -30.78 4.37 52.59
CA LYS A 777 -29.90 3.21 52.33
C LYS A 777 -30.73 1.96 52.09
N LYS A 778 -30.46 1.28 50.98
CA LYS A 778 -31.24 0.12 50.50
C LYS A 778 -30.45 -1.19 50.60
N VAL A 779 -31.09 -2.24 51.09
CA VAL A 779 -30.59 -3.62 51.06
C VAL A 779 -31.65 -4.54 50.47
N THR A 780 -31.26 -5.36 49.49
CA THR A 780 -32.16 -6.33 48.85
C THR A 780 -31.72 -7.76 49.14
N LYS A 781 -32.68 -8.63 49.49
CA LYS A 781 -32.46 -10.04 49.82
C LYS A 781 -33.53 -10.92 49.19
N LYS A 782 -33.15 -12.13 48.79
CA LYS A 782 -34.05 -13.15 48.25
C LYS A 782 -34.60 -14.03 49.38
N PHE A 783 -35.89 -14.35 49.35
CA PHE A 783 -36.49 -15.37 50.20
C PHE A 783 -37.52 -16.22 49.45
N PHE A 784 -37.82 -17.38 50.01
CA PHE A 784 -38.82 -18.31 49.51
C PHE A 784 -40.03 -18.32 50.45
N LYS A 785 -41.22 -18.07 49.93
CA LYS A 785 -42.50 -18.24 50.64
C LYS A 785 -42.96 -19.68 50.45
N LYS A 786 -43.22 -20.38 51.56
CA LYS A 786 -43.87 -21.70 51.55
C LYS A 786 -45.34 -21.61 51.22
#